data_AF-A0A956B523-F1
#
_entry.id   AF-A0A956B523-F1
#
_cell.length_a   1.000
_cell.length_b   1.000
_cell.length_c   1.000
_cell.angle_alpha   90.00
_cell.angle_beta   90.00
_cell.angle_gamma   90.00
#
_symmetry.space_group_name_H-M   'P 1'
#
loop_
_entity.id
_entity.type
_entity.pdbx_description
1 polymer ?
#
loop_
_entity_poly.entity_id
_entity_poly.type
_entity_poly.pdbx_seq_one_letter_code
_entity_poly.pdbx_strand_id
1 'polypeptide(L)'
;MSTEAFFRDEVWAPILSTNCIQCHNPQGAAKDTDFVLQSAAQTGFLEANMRTIREVARFEVDGTSVLLLKPTGQIEHGGGQRIEPNGPEYQALVSLVAQLKEPIACAGTEGEDILAGVEYIEDVQVLRKVGLNLVSRLPTPSEEARVMQDGLPGVEAVLDQMMTEPAFYERLKEVYNDLLLTERYYQDTRAIDLLDGNDYPNRRWYNAEPDGTIRDKLAVMTNRAIAREPLELVAHVVREGRPFSEILTANYTLMSPFSARLYGVSGFAYFDGDDPDMYDPYELHEAQIPGVPHAGLLTTHVFLNRFPTTATNVNRHRSRMVYKMFLATDVLKLAERPVDPTQIQDHNPTLYNPACTVCHAVIDPMAGAFMNWDERGRYRPPEMGWNADMRPPGFGDATVPAGENTHALSWLAEQIADDDRFATAVVHTVFTALTGQEPVSGATDGLSPADAKARLQAFELQEEVFGAAKKRFVDSNQDFKAVVKAMAVSPYVRAANVDPVPAEREAALGWLGTGHLLTPEQLDRKIVAVTGYPWIRNNRNILLNEFRIFYGGIDSDTVTTRIDEPNGVMSNIAARMATEMSCLAVPKDFNIEDPAQRRLFPHVERSFQPEDDNGFEVAGAVAAIKDNIRHLHQRVLGEDPSNDELDATYQLFLETWREGKAAVAAGDLSVDVDYRCRAEDDAAGDPLPEALRVRRDEAFTVRAWMAVMAYLLNDYGFLFE
;
A
#
# COMPACT_ATOMS: atom_id res chain seq x y z
N MET A 1 -19.01 31.70 2.03
CA MET A 1 -17.83 30.84 1.98
C MET A 1 -16.86 31.31 3.06
N SER A 2 -16.18 30.41 3.77
CA SER A 2 -15.06 30.81 4.64
C SER A 2 -13.92 31.39 3.81
N THR A 3 -13.01 32.11 4.44
CA THR A 3 -11.86 32.69 3.74
C THR A 3 -10.94 31.62 3.14
N GLU A 4 -10.78 30.48 3.83
CA GLU A 4 -10.02 29.32 3.35
C GLU A 4 -10.66 28.72 2.09
N ALA A 5 -11.96 28.42 2.13
CA ALA A 5 -12.65 27.86 0.97
C ALA A 5 -12.69 28.85 -0.20
N PHE A 6 -12.83 30.16 0.06
CA PHE A 6 -12.77 31.19 -0.98
C PHE A 6 -11.38 31.26 -1.62
N PHE A 7 -10.33 31.19 -0.80
CA PHE A 7 -8.97 31.13 -1.31
C PHE A 7 -8.76 29.91 -2.22
N ARG A 8 -9.19 28.72 -1.78
CA ARG A 8 -9.08 27.46 -2.54
C ARG A 8 -9.83 27.50 -3.86
N ASP A 9 -11.12 27.84 -3.83
CA ASP A 9 -12.04 27.66 -4.96
C ASP A 9 -11.96 28.81 -5.96
N GLU A 10 -11.84 30.05 -5.48
CA GLU A 10 -11.99 31.25 -6.31
C GLU A 10 -10.66 31.91 -6.67
N VAL A 11 -9.57 31.59 -5.95
CA VAL A 11 -8.26 32.24 -6.16
C VAL A 11 -7.16 31.25 -6.53
N TRP A 12 -7.00 30.17 -5.79
CA TRP A 12 -5.90 29.23 -6.02
C TRP A 12 -6.04 28.55 -7.38
N ALA A 13 -7.10 27.75 -7.58
CA ALA A 13 -7.29 26.97 -8.80
C ALA A 13 -7.43 27.82 -10.08
N PRO A 14 -8.17 28.94 -10.08
CA PRO A 14 -8.38 29.69 -11.32
C PRO A 14 -7.21 30.62 -11.67
N ILE A 15 -6.47 31.12 -10.67
CA ILE A 15 -5.53 32.23 -10.84
C ILE A 15 -4.10 31.84 -10.48
N LEU A 16 -3.86 31.36 -9.26
CA LEU A 16 -2.49 31.26 -8.75
C LEU A 16 -1.76 30.02 -9.25
N SER A 17 -2.46 28.87 -9.32
CA SER A 17 -1.90 27.62 -9.85
C SER A 17 -1.59 27.70 -11.34
N THR A 18 -2.27 28.59 -12.07
CA THR A 18 -2.14 28.72 -13.53
C THR A 18 -1.19 29.84 -13.94
N ASN A 19 -1.34 31.04 -13.36
CA ASN A 19 -0.69 32.26 -13.86
C ASN A 19 0.50 32.73 -13.01
N CYS A 20 0.53 32.38 -11.72
CA CYS A 20 1.50 32.94 -10.77
C CYS A 20 2.61 31.96 -10.41
N ILE A 21 2.26 30.71 -10.09
CA ILE A 21 3.20 29.71 -9.56
C ILE A 21 4.36 29.40 -10.53
N GLN A 22 4.14 29.55 -11.84
CA GLN A 22 5.17 29.34 -12.86
C GLN A 22 6.43 30.20 -12.64
N CYS A 23 6.27 31.40 -12.07
CA CYS A 23 7.39 32.28 -11.72
C CYS A 23 7.62 32.36 -10.21
N HIS A 24 6.55 32.29 -9.41
CA HIS A 24 6.55 32.43 -7.96
C HIS A 24 6.61 31.07 -7.27
N ASN A 25 7.73 30.38 -7.43
CA ASN A 25 8.03 29.14 -6.72
C ASN A 25 9.49 29.17 -6.25
N PRO A 26 9.95 28.26 -5.36
CA PRO A 26 11.27 28.34 -4.73
C PRO A 26 12.45 28.41 -5.69
N GLN A 27 12.22 28.11 -6.97
CA GLN A 27 13.26 28.06 -8.00
C GLN A 27 12.86 28.80 -9.28
N GLY A 28 11.70 29.47 -9.29
CA GLY A 28 11.21 30.26 -10.41
C GLY A 28 11.91 31.61 -10.50
N ALA A 29 11.61 32.36 -11.57
CA ALA A 29 12.20 33.68 -11.81
C ALA A 29 11.96 34.69 -10.68
N ALA A 30 10.95 34.46 -9.82
CA ALA A 30 10.60 35.31 -8.69
C ALA A 30 10.92 34.67 -7.32
N LYS A 31 11.83 33.69 -7.27
CA LYS A 31 12.24 32.98 -6.04
C LYS A 31 12.81 33.89 -4.94
N ASP A 32 13.40 35.02 -5.32
CA ASP A 32 14.02 35.98 -4.39
C ASP A 32 13.01 37.03 -3.89
N THR A 33 11.71 36.83 -4.15
CA THR A 33 10.63 37.70 -3.67
C THR A 33 9.97 37.14 -2.42
N ASP A 34 9.23 37.97 -1.69
CA ASP A 34 8.40 37.50 -0.55
C ASP A 34 7.16 36.70 -1.00
N PHE A 35 6.91 36.60 -2.32
CA PHE A 35 5.80 35.86 -2.90
C PHE A 35 6.31 34.56 -3.54
N VAL A 36 6.48 33.51 -2.73
CA VAL A 36 6.94 32.20 -3.20
C VAL A 36 5.91 31.14 -2.82
N LEU A 37 5.31 30.50 -3.83
CA LEU A 37 4.27 29.49 -3.69
C LEU A 37 4.86 28.08 -3.78
N GLN A 38 4.32 27.17 -2.98
CA GLN A 38 4.60 25.74 -3.01
C GLN A 38 3.75 25.05 -4.08
N SER A 39 4.32 24.04 -4.71
CA SER A 39 3.66 23.21 -5.72
C SER A 39 2.51 22.41 -5.10
N ALA A 40 1.43 22.23 -5.85
CA ALA A 40 0.32 21.35 -5.49
C ALA A 40 0.70 19.86 -5.42
N ALA A 41 1.94 19.52 -5.80
CA ALA A 41 2.55 18.22 -5.58
C ALA A 41 3.09 18.03 -4.14
N GLN A 42 3.05 19.06 -3.29
CA GLN A 42 3.49 19.00 -1.89
C GLN A 42 2.27 19.00 -0.96
N THR A 43 2.31 18.22 0.12
CA THR A 43 1.28 18.25 1.17
C THR A 43 1.28 19.58 1.92
N GLY A 44 0.11 20.04 2.38
CA GLY A 44 -0.05 21.32 3.08
C GLY A 44 0.14 22.58 2.23
N PHE A 45 0.32 22.46 0.91
CA PHE A 45 0.63 23.60 0.03
C PHE A 45 -0.44 24.71 0.09
N LEU A 46 -1.73 24.37 0.22
CA LEU A 46 -2.81 25.37 0.30
C LEU A 46 -2.63 26.26 1.53
N GLU A 47 -2.39 25.68 2.70
CA GLU A 47 -2.18 26.43 3.93
C GLU A 47 -0.91 27.29 3.85
N ALA A 48 0.18 26.72 3.35
CA ALA A 48 1.45 27.43 3.16
C ALA A 48 1.28 28.61 2.20
N ASN A 49 0.60 28.40 1.06
CA ASN A 49 0.39 29.43 0.04
C ASN A 49 -0.57 30.52 0.52
N MET A 50 -1.61 30.16 1.27
CA MET A 50 -2.51 31.13 1.90
C MET A 50 -1.74 32.02 2.88
N ARG A 51 -0.80 31.45 3.65
CA ARG A 51 0.07 32.20 4.56
C ARG A 51 0.96 33.17 3.79
N THR A 52 1.62 32.73 2.72
CA THR A 52 2.44 33.59 1.86
C THR A 52 1.61 34.75 1.29
N ILE A 53 0.41 34.47 0.77
CA ILE A 53 -0.47 35.50 0.22
C ILE A 53 -0.91 36.49 1.29
N ARG A 54 -1.25 36.00 2.49
CA ARG A 54 -1.64 36.86 3.62
C ARG A 54 -0.53 37.83 3.99
N GLU A 55 0.74 37.39 3.96
CA GLU A 55 1.89 38.28 4.20
C GLU A 55 2.05 39.30 3.07
N VAL A 56 2.02 38.86 1.81
CA VAL A 56 2.18 39.74 0.64
C VAL A 56 1.03 40.75 0.52
N ALA A 57 -0.19 40.37 0.90
CA ALA A 57 -1.36 41.23 0.84
C ALA A 57 -1.25 42.46 1.76
N ARG A 58 -0.40 42.42 2.81
CA ARG A 58 -0.19 43.51 3.76
C ARG A 58 0.63 44.67 3.21
N PHE A 59 1.40 44.47 2.14
CA PHE A 59 2.16 45.54 1.52
C PHE A 59 1.23 46.36 0.62
N GLU A 60 1.14 47.66 0.87
CA GLU A 60 0.24 48.57 0.17
C GLU A 60 0.99 49.75 -0.46
N VAL A 61 0.51 50.21 -1.62
CA VAL A 61 0.88 51.48 -2.24
C VAL A 61 -0.39 52.31 -2.34
N ASP A 62 -0.38 53.52 -1.79
CA ASP A 62 -1.55 54.42 -1.73
C ASP A 62 -2.82 53.74 -1.18
N GLY A 63 -2.67 52.84 -0.19
CA GLY A 63 -3.77 52.11 0.44
C GLY A 63 -4.32 50.92 -0.35
N THR A 64 -3.68 50.56 -1.49
CA THR A 64 -4.05 49.39 -2.30
C THR A 64 -2.96 48.33 -2.22
N SER A 65 -3.35 47.07 -1.98
CA SER A 65 -2.41 45.95 -1.85
C SER A 65 -1.59 45.73 -3.12
N VAL A 66 -0.29 45.47 -2.97
CA VAL A 66 0.61 45.13 -4.10
C VAL A 66 0.17 43.87 -4.83
N LEU A 67 -0.58 42.98 -4.17
CA LEU A 67 -1.17 41.78 -4.78
C LEU A 67 -2.19 42.11 -5.87
N LEU A 68 -2.78 43.32 -5.81
CA LEU A 68 -3.71 43.83 -6.83
C LEU A 68 -3.00 44.64 -7.91
N LEU A 69 -2.00 45.43 -7.50
CA LEU A 69 -1.31 46.39 -8.38
C LEU A 69 -0.26 45.75 -9.29
N LYS A 70 0.56 44.82 -8.78
CA LYS A 70 1.64 44.19 -9.58
C LYS A 70 1.09 43.31 -10.71
N PRO A 71 0.17 42.35 -10.47
CA PRO A 71 -0.27 41.44 -11.53
C PRO A 71 -1.06 42.14 -12.64
N THR A 72 -1.68 43.30 -12.35
CA THR A 72 -2.38 44.12 -13.34
C THR A 72 -1.48 45.11 -14.08
N GLY A 73 -0.18 45.19 -13.76
CA GLY A 73 0.76 46.11 -14.38
C GLY A 73 0.58 47.59 -13.99
N GLN A 74 -0.22 47.87 -12.95
CA GLN A 74 -0.40 49.24 -12.43
C GLN A 74 0.86 49.77 -11.73
N ILE A 75 1.68 48.85 -11.20
CA ILE A 75 3.06 49.11 -10.80
C ILE A 75 3.97 48.07 -11.45
N GLU A 76 5.29 48.32 -11.42
CA GLU A 76 6.25 47.45 -12.09
C GLU A 76 6.19 46.00 -11.55
N HIS A 77 5.96 45.07 -12.48
CA HIS A 77 6.02 43.63 -12.26
C HIS A 77 6.99 43.08 -13.30
N GLY A 78 8.10 42.49 -12.85
CA GLY A 78 9.18 42.02 -13.75
C GLY A 78 8.74 40.99 -14.80
N GLY A 79 7.60 40.32 -14.58
CA GLY A 79 6.97 39.40 -15.54
C GLY A 79 5.91 40.04 -16.46
N GLY A 80 5.73 41.36 -16.42
CA GLY A 80 4.68 42.08 -17.15
C GLY A 80 3.28 41.90 -16.56
N GLN A 81 2.26 42.37 -17.28
CA GLN A 81 0.85 42.19 -16.91
C GLN A 81 0.47 40.70 -17.00
N ARG A 82 -0.17 40.17 -15.95
CA ARG A 82 -0.60 38.76 -15.84
C ARG A 82 -2.11 38.57 -15.78
N ILE A 83 -2.84 39.56 -15.28
CA ILE A 83 -4.31 39.56 -15.26
C ILE A 83 -4.85 40.92 -15.71
N GLU A 84 -6.10 40.95 -16.18
CA GLU A 84 -6.73 42.19 -16.65
C GLU A 84 -7.16 43.09 -15.49
N PRO A 85 -6.87 44.41 -15.54
CA PRO A 85 -7.44 45.37 -14.61
C PRO A 85 -8.97 45.31 -14.63
N ASN A 86 -9.60 45.13 -13.47
CA ASN A 86 -11.05 44.98 -13.29
C ASN A 86 -11.68 43.70 -13.88
N GLY A 87 -10.89 42.75 -14.38
CA GLY A 87 -11.36 41.44 -14.83
C GLY A 87 -11.87 40.55 -13.67
N PRO A 88 -12.45 39.38 -13.98
CA PRO A 88 -12.93 38.43 -12.98
C PRO A 88 -11.85 38.02 -11.97
N GLU A 89 -10.63 37.73 -12.44
CA GLU A 89 -9.50 37.35 -11.58
C GLU A 89 -9.11 38.49 -10.62
N TYR A 90 -9.16 39.73 -11.11
CA TYR A 90 -8.91 40.91 -10.27
C TYR A 90 -9.96 41.05 -9.18
N GLN A 91 -11.25 40.86 -9.49
CA GLN A 91 -12.33 40.97 -8.51
C GLN A 91 -12.27 39.85 -7.44
N ALA A 92 -11.84 38.65 -7.83
CA ALA A 92 -11.59 37.56 -6.90
C ALA A 92 -10.45 37.91 -5.92
N LEU A 93 -9.33 38.46 -6.42
CA LEU A 93 -8.23 38.93 -5.57
C LEU A 93 -8.65 40.10 -4.67
N VAL A 94 -9.46 41.06 -5.16
CA VAL A 94 -10.01 42.15 -4.33
C VAL A 94 -10.82 41.57 -3.17
N SER A 95 -11.68 40.60 -3.46
CA SER A 95 -12.51 39.93 -2.46
C SER A 95 -11.67 39.16 -1.45
N LEU A 96 -10.63 38.46 -1.91
CA LEU A 96 -9.69 37.77 -1.01
C LEU A 96 -8.94 38.75 -0.12
N VAL A 97 -8.39 39.85 -0.66
CA VAL A 97 -7.69 40.86 0.14
C VAL A 97 -8.59 41.46 1.22
N ALA A 98 -9.87 41.70 0.90
CA ALA A 98 -10.85 42.14 1.89
C ALA A 98 -11.07 41.09 2.99
N GLN A 99 -11.27 39.82 2.61
CA GLN A 99 -11.43 38.73 3.56
C GLN A 99 -10.16 38.44 4.38
N LEU A 100 -8.96 38.68 3.84
CA LEU A 100 -7.72 38.53 4.60
C LEU A 100 -7.56 39.61 5.69
N LYS A 101 -8.16 40.79 5.49
CA LYS A 101 -8.23 41.87 6.50
C LYS A 101 -9.30 41.59 7.55
N GLU A 102 -10.45 41.07 7.13
CA GLU A 102 -11.56 40.69 8.01
C GLU A 102 -11.94 39.21 7.74
N PRO A 103 -11.21 38.25 8.35
CA PRO A 103 -11.42 36.83 8.09
C PRO A 103 -12.83 36.38 8.40
N ILE A 104 -13.42 35.68 7.43
CA ILE A 104 -14.74 35.08 7.57
C ILE A 104 -14.53 33.66 8.11
N ALA A 105 -14.51 33.55 9.44
CA ALA A 105 -14.51 32.25 10.12
C ALA A 105 -15.88 31.56 10.06
N CYS A 106 -16.97 32.34 9.96
CA CYS A 106 -18.35 31.84 10.00
C CYS A 106 -19.22 32.58 8.99
N ALA A 107 -19.33 32.07 7.75
CA ALA A 107 -20.45 32.42 6.88
C ALA A 107 -21.58 31.42 7.17
N GLY A 108 -22.73 31.93 7.63
CA GLY A 108 -23.85 31.16 8.19
C GLY A 108 -24.46 30.08 7.27
N THR A 109 -25.10 29.13 7.96
CA THR A 109 -25.49 27.76 7.60
C THR A 109 -24.29 26.89 7.28
N GLU A 110 -24.08 25.85 8.10
CA GLU A 110 -23.29 24.65 7.82
C GLU A 110 -22.36 24.80 6.59
N GLY A 111 -21.05 24.94 6.81
CA GLY A 111 -20.18 24.23 5.89
C GLY A 111 -20.65 22.79 6.03
N GLU A 112 -21.44 22.29 5.06
CA GLU A 112 -21.93 20.92 5.08
C GLU A 112 -20.71 20.10 5.42
N ASP A 113 -20.72 19.44 6.59
CA ASP A 113 -19.74 18.43 6.89
C ASP A 113 -19.66 17.59 5.62
N ILE A 114 -18.49 17.58 4.97
CA ILE A 114 -18.36 16.97 3.65
C ILE A 114 -18.77 15.50 3.73
N LEU A 115 -18.74 14.89 4.92
CA LEU A 115 -19.17 13.54 5.25
C LEU A 115 -20.66 13.41 5.65
N ALA A 116 -21.43 14.49 5.73
CA ALA A 116 -22.84 14.46 6.16
C ALA A 116 -23.73 13.61 5.24
N GLY A 117 -24.29 12.51 5.73
CA GLY A 117 -25.07 11.58 4.91
C GLY A 117 -24.20 10.52 4.21
N VAL A 118 -22.90 10.44 4.52
CA VAL A 118 -22.10 9.25 4.22
C VAL A 118 -22.55 8.11 5.13
N GLU A 119 -22.93 6.99 4.52
CA GLU A 119 -23.23 5.74 5.21
C GLU A 119 -21.95 4.93 5.39
N TYR A 120 -21.80 4.31 6.55
CA TYR A 120 -20.63 3.49 6.90
C TYR A 120 -21.03 2.03 7.05
N ILE A 121 -20.13 1.12 6.67
CA ILE A 121 -20.25 -0.31 7.01
C ILE A 121 -20.24 -0.50 8.52
N GLU A 122 -20.78 -1.62 9.00
CA GLU A 122 -20.81 -1.93 10.42
C GLU A 122 -19.41 -2.17 10.98
N ASP A 123 -19.19 -1.87 12.26
CA ASP A 123 -17.86 -1.96 12.90
C ASP A 123 -17.27 -3.38 12.81
N VAL A 124 -18.10 -4.43 12.84
CA VAL A 124 -17.65 -5.83 12.65
C VAL A 124 -17.17 -6.07 11.22
N GLN A 125 -17.80 -5.45 10.22
CA GLN A 125 -17.35 -5.51 8.83
C GLN A 125 -16.03 -4.75 8.64
N VAL A 126 -15.83 -3.63 9.35
CA VAL A 126 -14.53 -2.94 9.42
C VAL A 126 -13.45 -3.89 9.95
N LEU A 127 -13.71 -4.57 11.07
CA LEU A 127 -12.77 -5.52 11.64
C LEU A 127 -12.47 -6.67 10.67
N ARG A 128 -13.48 -7.19 9.97
CA ARG A 128 -13.30 -8.25 8.98
C ARG A 128 -12.39 -7.80 7.83
N LYS A 129 -12.70 -6.65 7.21
CA LYS A 129 -11.95 -6.09 6.08
C LYS A 129 -10.48 -5.84 6.47
N VAL A 130 -10.27 -5.18 7.60
CA VAL A 130 -8.91 -4.87 8.09
C VAL A 130 -8.19 -6.14 8.54
N GLY A 131 -8.87 -7.08 9.18
CA GLY A 131 -8.31 -8.38 9.58
C GLY A 131 -7.83 -9.21 8.39
N LEU A 132 -8.63 -9.30 7.32
CA LEU A 132 -8.23 -9.97 6.08
C LEU A 132 -7.06 -9.27 5.39
N ASN A 133 -7.07 -7.93 5.32
CA ASN A 133 -5.98 -7.17 4.71
C ASN A 133 -4.66 -7.33 5.48
N LEU A 134 -4.70 -7.19 6.81
CA LEU A 134 -3.50 -7.12 7.65
C LEU A 134 -2.96 -8.48 8.10
N VAL A 135 -3.81 -9.38 8.59
CA VAL A 135 -3.39 -10.68 9.15
C VAL A 135 -3.94 -11.88 8.38
N SER A 136 -4.79 -11.63 7.39
CA SER A 136 -5.33 -12.65 6.49
C SER A 136 -6.01 -13.82 7.19
N ARG A 137 -6.80 -13.49 8.22
CA ARG A 137 -7.77 -14.39 8.85
C ARG A 137 -9.07 -13.65 9.11
N LEU A 138 -10.15 -14.40 9.28
CA LEU A 138 -11.41 -13.83 9.73
C LEU A 138 -11.36 -13.53 11.24
N PRO A 139 -12.14 -12.55 11.71
CA PRO A 139 -12.34 -12.32 13.13
C PRO A 139 -12.88 -13.58 13.82
N THR A 140 -12.48 -13.76 15.07
CA THR A 140 -13.05 -14.79 15.94
C THR A 140 -14.37 -14.30 16.55
N PRO A 141 -15.29 -15.20 16.95
CA PRO A 141 -16.55 -14.79 17.59
C PRO A 141 -16.36 -13.90 18.83
N SER A 142 -15.27 -14.10 19.58
CA SER A 142 -14.94 -13.25 20.73
C SER A 142 -14.46 -11.85 20.34
N GLU A 143 -13.73 -11.72 19.23
CA GLU A 143 -13.31 -10.43 18.70
C GLU A 143 -14.52 -9.67 18.13
N GLU A 144 -15.41 -10.35 17.40
CA GLU A 144 -16.66 -9.77 16.89
C GLU A 144 -17.55 -9.29 18.04
N ALA A 145 -17.76 -10.11 19.08
CA ALA A 145 -18.54 -9.72 20.26
C ALA A 145 -17.96 -8.49 20.96
N ARG A 146 -16.62 -8.38 21.03
CA ARG A 146 -15.96 -7.19 21.59
C ARG A 146 -16.24 -5.94 20.75
N VAL A 147 -16.17 -6.05 19.42
CA VAL A 147 -16.48 -4.92 18.53
C VAL A 147 -17.95 -4.53 18.62
N MET A 148 -18.87 -5.49 18.67
CA MET A 148 -20.30 -5.19 18.87
C MET A 148 -20.57 -4.46 20.19
N GLN A 149 -19.76 -4.70 21.22
CA GLN A 149 -19.88 -4.05 22.52
C GLN A 149 -19.24 -2.65 22.55
N ASP A 150 -18.02 -2.53 22.03
CA ASP A 150 -17.15 -1.37 22.24
C ASP A 150 -17.10 -0.43 21.01
N GLY A 151 -17.66 -0.82 19.87
CA GLY A 151 -17.61 -0.09 18.60
C GLY A 151 -16.21 0.03 18.00
N LEU A 152 -15.91 1.15 17.33
CA LEU A 152 -14.57 1.43 16.77
C LEU A 152 -13.40 1.33 17.76
N PRO A 153 -13.51 1.76 19.03
CA PRO A 153 -12.50 1.46 20.05
C PRO A 153 -12.25 -0.06 20.23
N GLY A 154 -13.30 -0.88 20.08
CA GLY A 154 -13.19 -2.34 20.05
C GLY A 154 -12.37 -2.83 18.86
N VAL A 155 -12.58 -2.24 17.66
CA VAL A 155 -11.78 -2.54 16.47
C VAL A 155 -10.30 -2.25 16.73
N GLU A 156 -9.97 -1.03 17.17
CA GLU A 156 -8.59 -0.64 17.48
C GLU A 156 -7.94 -1.58 18.49
N ALA A 157 -8.68 -2.02 19.51
CA ALA A 157 -8.15 -2.89 20.55
C ALA A 157 -8.02 -4.37 20.15
N VAL A 158 -8.76 -4.83 19.14
CA VAL A 158 -8.51 -6.13 18.49
C VAL A 158 -7.31 -6.03 17.56
N LEU A 159 -7.16 -4.91 16.83
CA LEU A 159 -6.01 -4.69 15.96
C LEU A 159 -4.68 -4.68 16.73
N ASP A 160 -4.67 -4.20 17.97
CA ASP A 160 -3.49 -4.29 18.84
C ASP A 160 -3.00 -5.74 19.01
N GLN A 161 -3.91 -6.72 19.02
CA GLN A 161 -3.57 -8.14 19.11
C GLN A 161 -3.19 -8.70 17.73
N MET A 162 -3.99 -8.42 16.70
CA MET A 162 -3.73 -8.88 15.33
C MET A 162 -2.35 -8.43 14.83
N MET A 163 -1.95 -7.18 15.09
CA MET A 163 -0.64 -6.66 14.68
C MET A 163 0.54 -7.20 15.49
N THR A 164 0.33 -8.20 16.35
CA THR A 164 1.41 -9.02 16.95
C THR A 164 1.61 -10.34 16.24
N GLU A 165 0.68 -10.74 15.37
CA GLU A 165 0.72 -12.02 14.67
C GLU A 165 1.80 -12.03 13.57
N PRO A 166 2.45 -13.18 13.30
CA PRO A 166 3.43 -13.31 12.22
C PRO A 166 2.92 -12.83 10.85
N ALA A 167 1.64 -13.07 10.56
CA ALA A 167 1.02 -12.70 9.28
C ALA A 167 1.03 -11.18 9.03
N PHE A 168 0.87 -10.36 10.08
CA PHE A 168 0.95 -8.90 9.96
C PHE A 168 2.32 -8.46 9.44
N TYR A 169 3.39 -9.06 9.94
CA TYR A 169 4.75 -8.70 9.54
C TYR A 169 5.08 -9.18 8.12
N GLU A 170 4.52 -10.30 7.66
CA GLU A 170 4.63 -10.70 6.25
C GLU A 170 3.88 -9.72 5.34
N ARG A 171 2.65 -9.31 5.70
CA ARG A 171 1.91 -8.28 4.96
C ARG A 171 2.68 -6.95 4.92
N LEU A 172 3.27 -6.54 6.04
CA LEU A 172 4.09 -5.32 6.10
C LEU A 172 5.29 -5.39 5.14
N LYS A 173 5.96 -6.54 5.05
CA LYS A 173 7.07 -6.75 4.11
C LYS A 173 6.58 -6.70 2.65
N GLU A 174 5.40 -7.21 2.34
CA GLU A 174 4.79 -7.07 1.01
C GLU A 174 4.55 -5.60 0.66
N VAL A 175 3.94 -4.85 1.58
CA VAL A 175 3.67 -3.41 1.39
C VAL A 175 4.98 -2.66 1.12
N TYR A 176 6.01 -2.85 1.95
CA TYR A 176 7.28 -2.16 1.75
C TYR A 176 8.08 -2.68 0.56
N ASN A 177 7.88 -3.92 0.12
CA ASN A 177 8.50 -4.40 -1.11
C ASN A 177 7.90 -3.73 -2.36
N ASP A 178 6.62 -3.34 -2.35
CA ASP A 178 6.03 -2.57 -3.46
C ASP A 178 6.73 -1.20 -3.63
N LEU A 179 7.28 -0.66 -2.54
CA LEU A 179 8.08 0.57 -2.56
C LEU A 179 9.55 0.28 -2.90
N LEU A 180 10.18 -0.60 -2.13
CA LEU A 180 11.63 -0.84 -2.15
C LEU A 180 12.08 -1.73 -3.31
N LEU A 181 11.23 -2.64 -3.78
CA LEU A 181 11.45 -3.57 -4.88
C LEU A 181 12.75 -4.39 -4.72
N THR A 182 13.12 -4.72 -3.49
CA THR A 182 14.36 -5.43 -3.15
C THR A 182 14.24 -6.94 -3.36
N GLU A 183 13.02 -7.49 -3.41
CA GLU A 183 12.80 -8.89 -3.78
C GLU A 183 13.20 -9.25 -5.21
N ARG A 184 13.59 -8.25 -6.03
CA ARG A 184 14.32 -8.43 -7.30
C ARG A 184 15.47 -9.44 -7.16
N TYR A 185 16.12 -9.44 -6.00
CA TYR A 185 17.30 -10.23 -5.68
C TYR A 185 16.97 -11.51 -4.88
N TYR A 186 15.70 -11.84 -4.67
CA TYR A 186 15.27 -12.94 -3.80
C TYR A 186 15.59 -14.34 -4.35
N GLN A 187 15.61 -14.48 -5.69
CA GLN A 187 15.85 -15.75 -6.37
C GLN A 187 17.34 -16.06 -6.51
N ASP A 188 17.67 -17.36 -6.48
CA ASP A 188 19.01 -17.91 -6.70
C ASP A 188 20.09 -17.29 -5.77
N THR A 189 21.19 -16.78 -6.35
CA THR A 189 22.27 -16.09 -5.63
C THR A 189 22.36 -14.60 -5.99
N ARG A 190 21.27 -14.01 -6.51
CA ARG A 190 21.27 -12.65 -7.06
C ARG A 190 21.71 -11.57 -6.06
N ALA A 191 21.32 -11.66 -4.79
CA ALA A 191 21.73 -10.72 -3.74
C ALA A 191 23.21 -10.94 -3.35
N ILE A 192 23.65 -12.19 -3.25
CA ILE A 192 25.05 -12.54 -2.97
C ILE A 192 25.99 -12.03 -4.07
N ASP A 193 25.51 -11.99 -5.32
CA ASP A 193 26.27 -11.53 -6.47
C ASP A 193 26.46 -10.01 -6.56
N LEU A 194 25.75 -9.24 -5.72
CA LEU A 194 26.01 -7.81 -5.52
C LEU A 194 27.27 -7.56 -4.69
N LEU A 195 27.67 -8.54 -3.86
CA LEU A 195 28.77 -8.40 -2.92
C LEU A 195 30.11 -8.73 -3.59
N ASP A 196 31.07 -7.80 -3.52
CA ASP A 196 32.41 -7.99 -4.07
C ASP A 196 33.20 -9.01 -3.23
N GLY A 197 33.88 -9.95 -3.89
CA GLY A 197 34.62 -11.01 -3.21
C GLY A 197 35.86 -10.51 -2.45
N ASN A 198 36.39 -9.33 -2.77
CA ASN A 198 37.51 -8.75 -2.01
C ASN A 198 37.04 -8.10 -0.70
N ASP A 199 35.84 -7.50 -0.71
CA ASP A 199 35.23 -6.90 0.47
C ASP A 199 34.59 -7.97 1.37
N TYR A 200 33.98 -8.98 0.76
CA TYR A 200 33.26 -10.06 1.43
C TYR A 200 33.81 -11.43 1.01
N PRO A 201 35.00 -11.83 1.49
CA PRO A 201 35.63 -13.09 1.10
C PRO A 201 34.78 -14.33 1.48
N ASN A 202 33.93 -14.21 2.49
CA ASN A 202 33.03 -15.27 2.95
C ASN A 202 31.68 -15.30 2.21
N ARG A 203 31.47 -14.49 1.17
CA ARG A 203 30.15 -14.39 0.48
C ARG A 203 29.61 -15.69 -0.10
N ARG A 204 30.48 -16.68 -0.34
CA ARG A 204 30.10 -18.03 -0.75
C ARG A 204 30.62 -19.08 0.22
N TRP A 205 30.54 -18.81 1.53
CA TRP A 205 31.01 -19.70 2.60
C TRP A 205 30.47 -21.13 2.48
N TYR A 206 29.24 -21.28 1.98
CA TYR A 206 28.57 -22.56 1.78
C TYR A 206 29.27 -23.45 0.74
N ASN A 207 30.17 -22.92 -0.10
CA ASN A 207 30.96 -23.74 -1.02
C ASN A 207 31.90 -24.75 -0.31
N ALA A 208 32.13 -24.57 0.99
CA ALA A 208 32.85 -25.54 1.81
C ALA A 208 32.02 -26.79 2.16
N GLU A 209 30.70 -26.74 1.96
CA GLU A 209 29.79 -27.88 2.21
C GLU A 209 29.95 -28.95 1.11
N PRO A 210 30.37 -30.18 1.45
CA PRO A 210 30.55 -31.26 0.49
C PRO A 210 29.23 -31.79 -0.10
N ASP A 211 28.12 -31.78 0.66
CA ASP A 211 26.82 -32.24 0.15
C ASP A 211 26.19 -31.18 -0.76
N GLY A 212 25.94 -31.55 -2.03
CA GLY A 212 25.40 -30.62 -3.01
C GLY A 212 24.00 -30.10 -2.68
N THR A 213 23.15 -30.93 -2.07
CA THR A 213 21.77 -30.54 -1.72
C THR A 213 21.76 -29.60 -0.51
N ILE A 214 22.57 -29.89 0.51
CA ILE A 214 22.74 -28.99 1.67
C ILE A 214 23.36 -27.67 1.20
N ARG A 215 24.42 -27.72 0.40
CA ARG A 215 25.06 -26.53 -0.17
C ARG A 215 24.07 -25.64 -0.90
N ASP A 216 23.23 -26.20 -1.75
CA ASP A 216 22.26 -25.43 -2.54
C ASP A 216 21.19 -24.80 -1.64
N LYS A 217 20.71 -25.53 -0.60
CA LYS A 217 19.83 -24.96 0.44
C LYS A 217 20.49 -23.79 1.17
N LEU A 218 21.73 -23.95 1.62
CA LEU A 218 22.48 -22.90 2.33
C LEU A 218 22.70 -21.66 1.44
N ALA A 219 22.95 -21.86 0.15
CA ALA A 219 23.08 -20.77 -0.82
C ALA A 219 21.77 -19.97 -0.93
N VAL A 220 20.63 -20.65 -1.06
CA VAL A 220 19.30 -20.01 -1.14
C VAL A 220 18.97 -19.28 0.16
N MET A 221 19.18 -19.90 1.33
CA MET A 221 18.91 -19.27 2.63
C MET A 221 19.80 -18.03 2.84
N THR A 222 21.08 -18.13 2.52
CA THR A 222 22.01 -16.98 2.57
C THR A 222 21.56 -15.88 1.63
N ASN A 223 21.15 -16.20 0.40
CA ASN A 223 20.69 -15.19 -0.55
C ASN A 223 19.43 -14.47 -0.08
N ARG A 224 18.44 -15.22 0.40
CA ARG A 224 17.19 -14.67 0.92
C ARG A 224 17.41 -13.77 2.12
N ALA A 225 18.33 -14.13 3.02
CA ALA A 225 18.71 -13.31 4.15
C ALA A 225 19.19 -11.92 3.69
N ILE A 226 20.10 -11.85 2.71
CA ILE A 226 20.57 -10.57 2.15
C ILE A 226 19.47 -9.83 1.36
N ALA A 227 18.68 -10.56 0.57
CA ALA A 227 17.65 -9.99 -0.28
C ALA A 227 16.55 -9.25 0.51
N ARG A 228 16.23 -9.76 1.72
CA ARG A 228 15.17 -9.22 2.57
C ARG A 228 15.65 -8.36 3.73
N GLU A 229 16.95 -8.08 3.90
CA GLU A 229 17.44 -7.24 5.01
C GLU A 229 16.64 -5.94 5.21
N PRO A 230 16.31 -5.15 4.17
CA PRO A 230 15.52 -3.93 4.36
C PRO A 230 14.11 -4.21 4.88
N LEU A 231 13.49 -5.28 4.37
CA LEU A 231 12.11 -5.65 4.71
C LEU A 231 12.04 -6.24 6.13
N GLU A 232 13.03 -7.05 6.51
CA GLU A 232 13.13 -7.55 7.87
C GLU A 232 13.42 -6.43 8.88
N LEU A 233 14.23 -5.42 8.51
CA LEU A 233 14.44 -4.24 9.37
C LEU A 233 13.12 -3.48 9.62
N VAL A 234 12.33 -3.25 8.57
CA VAL A 234 10.98 -2.65 8.71
C VAL A 234 10.11 -3.49 9.64
N ALA A 235 10.05 -4.80 9.43
CA ALA A 235 9.26 -5.69 10.26
C ALA A 235 9.71 -5.70 11.73
N HIS A 236 11.02 -5.69 11.98
CA HIS A 236 11.62 -5.67 13.31
C HIS A 236 11.31 -4.39 14.08
N VAL A 237 11.53 -3.22 13.47
CA VAL A 237 11.22 -1.93 14.11
C VAL A 237 9.77 -1.88 14.57
N VAL A 238 8.84 -2.34 13.71
CA VAL A 238 7.40 -2.41 14.05
C VAL A 238 7.09 -3.49 15.08
N ARG A 239 7.78 -4.64 15.04
CA ARG A 239 7.60 -5.74 16.00
C ARG A 239 7.99 -5.33 17.41
N GLU A 240 9.12 -4.64 17.52
CA GLU A 240 9.69 -4.17 18.78
C GLU A 240 9.04 -2.87 19.30
N GLY A 241 8.10 -2.28 18.55
CA GLY A 241 7.40 -1.05 18.95
C GLY A 241 8.34 0.16 19.05
N ARG A 242 9.38 0.20 18.21
CA ARG A 242 10.37 1.29 18.17
C ARG A 242 9.91 2.45 17.29
N PRO A 243 10.49 3.65 17.43
CA PRO A 243 10.24 4.75 16.52
C PRO A 243 10.45 4.32 15.08
N PHE A 244 9.44 4.50 14.23
CA PHE A 244 9.50 3.97 12.87
C PHE A 244 10.60 4.60 12.00
N SER A 245 11.10 5.79 12.34
CA SER A 245 12.29 6.38 11.71
C SER A 245 13.56 5.53 11.84
N GLU A 246 13.60 4.59 12.79
CA GLU A 246 14.72 3.66 12.97
C GLU A 246 14.99 2.81 11.71
N ILE A 247 14.02 2.63 10.82
CA ILE A 247 14.27 1.98 9.53
C ILE A 247 15.32 2.71 8.67
N LEU A 248 15.54 4.01 8.93
CA LEU A 248 16.54 4.86 8.29
C LEU A 248 17.72 5.17 9.22
N THR A 249 17.47 5.39 10.51
CA THR A 249 18.50 5.84 11.47
C THR A 249 19.25 4.69 12.15
N ALA A 250 18.80 3.44 11.99
CA ALA A 250 19.47 2.28 12.55
C ALA A 250 20.96 2.28 12.19
N ASN A 251 21.81 2.24 13.23
CA ASN A 251 23.25 2.11 13.08
C ASN A 251 23.69 0.64 12.95
N TYR A 252 22.78 -0.24 12.56
CA TYR A 252 22.94 -1.68 12.41
C TYR A 252 22.16 -2.18 11.18
N THR A 253 22.42 -3.41 10.78
CA THR A 253 21.53 -4.20 9.91
C THR A 253 21.07 -5.44 10.67
N LEU A 254 19.95 -6.02 10.25
CA LEU A 254 19.52 -7.31 10.80
C LEU A 254 20.25 -8.45 10.10
N MET A 255 20.81 -9.33 10.91
CA MET A 255 21.52 -10.48 10.43
C MET A 255 20.88 -11.76 10.95
N SER A 256 20.69 -12.72 10.05
CA SER A 256 20.48 -14.11 10.42
C SER A 256 21.84 -14.81 10.55
N PRO A 257 21.89 -16.04 11.09
CA PRO A 257 23.12 -16.82 11.10
C PRO A 257 23.77 -16.98 9.71
N PHE A 258 22.95 -16.96 8.65
CA PHE A 258 23.42 -17.06 7.27
C PHE A 258 24.11 -15.77 6.79
N SER A 259 23.51 -14.60 7.01
CA SER A 259 24.09 -13.32 6.59
C SER A 259 25.26 -12.89 7.49
N ALA A 260 25.20 -13.17 8.80
CA ALA A 260 26.32 -12.93 9.71
C ALA A 260 27.59 -13.71 9.29
N ARG A 261 27.45 -14.99 8.91
CA ARG A 261 28.57 -15.79 8.40
C ARG A 261 29.14 -15.23 7.09
N LEU A 262 28.26 -14.76 6.20
CA LEU A 262 28.64 -14.08 4.96
C LEU A 262 29.44 -12.78 5.21
N TYR A 263 29.00 -11.95 6.17
CA TYR A 263 29.68 -10.71 6.53
C TYR A 263 30.90 -10.91 7.43
N GLY A 264 31.13 -12.13 7.94
CA GLY A 264 32.23 -12.42 8.86
C GLY A 264 32.02 -11.83 10.26
N VAL A 265 30.77 -11.63 10.67
CA VAL A 265 30.41 -11.08 11.98
C VAL A 265 30.25 -12.22 12.99
N SER A 266 31.13 -12.26 14.00
CA SER A 266 31.13 -13.23 15.12
C SER A 266 30.00 -13.00 16.13
N GLY A 267 29.68 -14.02 16.94
CA GLY A 267 28.72 -13.91 18.06
C GLY A 267 27.35 -14.53 17.78
N PHE A 268 27.17 -15.10 16.60
CA PHE A 268 26.01 -15.89 16.22
C PHE A 268 26.29 -17.37 16.51
N ALA A 269 25.29 -18.12 16.96
CA ALA A 269 25.39 -19.57 17.04
C ALA A 269 25.47 -20.12 15.61
N TYR A 270 26.69 -20.38 15.13
CA TYR A 270 26.91 -20.99 13.82
C TYR A 270 26.63 -22.48 13.92
N PHE A 271 25.83 -23.00 12.98
CA PHE A 271 25.56 -24.41 12.68
C PHE A 271 26.37 -25.43 13.50
N ASP A 272 25.76 -26.01 14.52
CA ASP A 272 26.22 -27.27 15.12
C ASP A 272 25.30 -28.40 14.62
N GLY A 273 25.54 -28.90 13.40
CA GLY A 273 24.82 -30.07 12.85
C GLY A 273 24.71 -30.12 11.33
N ASP A 274 24.43 -31.33 10.82
CA ASP A 274 24.32 -31.66 9.38
C ASP A 274 22.91 -31.33 8.79
N ASP A 275 22.02 -30.66 9.52
CA ASP A 275 20.66 -30.36 9.07
C ASP A 275 20.37 -28.85 9.00
N PRO A 276 20.34 -28.25 7.80
CA PRO A 276 19.99 -26.84 7.63
C PRO A 276 18.51 -26.53 7.93
N ASP A 277 17.65 -27.56 8.03
CA ASP A 277 16.22 -27.38 8.37
C ASP A 277 16.01 -27.25 9.90
N MET A 278 17.04 -27.44 10.73
CA MET A 278 17.00 -27.27 12.19
C MET A 278 17.12 -25.81 12.66
N TYR A 279 17.44 -24.86 11.78
CA TYR A 279 17.59 -23.45 12.15
C TYR A 279 16.44 -22.60 11.64
N ASP A 280 16.02 -21.69 12.50
CA ASP A 280 15.05 -20.66 12.16
C ASP A 280 15.75 -19.55 11.34
N PRO A 281 15.51 -19.44 10.01
CA PRO A 281 16.07 -18.34 9.23
C PRO A 281 15.54 -16.97 9.67
N TYR A 282 14.52 -16.95 10.54
CA TYR A 282 13.94 -15.75 11.16
C TYR A 282 14.57 -15.41 12.53
N GLU A 283 15.59 -16.15 12.98
CA GLU A 283 16.42 -15.72 14.11
C GLU A 283 17.31 -14.55 13.67
N LEU A 284 16.79 -13.32 13.81
CA LEU A 284 17.44 -12.09 13.40
C LEU A 284 18.03 -11.35 14.61
N HIS A 285 19.27 -10.90 14.47
CA HIS A 285 19.94 -10.08 15.47
C HIS A 285 20.48 -8.79 14.86
N GLU A 286 20.48 -7.73 15.65
CA GLU A 286 21.08 -6.46 15.29
C GLU A 286 22.61 -6.58 15.29
N ALA A 287 23.24 -6.24 14.18
CA ALA A 287 24.69 -6.29 14.05
C ALA A 287 25.24 -5.26 13.07
N GLN A 288 26.51 -4.92 13.24
CA GLN A 288 27.21 -4.00 12.36
C GLN A 288 28.15 -4.75 11.41
N ILE A 289 28.07 -4.43 10.13
CA ILE A 289 29.12 -4.77 9.16
C ILE A 289 30.35 -3.90 9.48
N PRO A 290 31.53 -4.49 9.77
CA PRO A 290 32.73 -3.72 10.08
C PRO A 290 33.13 -2.74 8.98
N GLY A 291 33.44 -1.50 9.36
CA GLY A 291 33.87 -0.45 8.43
C GLY A 291 32.76 0.19 7.60
N VAL A 292 31.49 -0.20 7.83
CA VAL A 292 30.32 0.41 7.17
C VAL A 292 29.64 1.39 8.14
N PRO A 293 29.49 2.67 7.77
CA PRO A 293 28.64 3.60 8.51
C PRO A 293 27.18 3.35 8.14
N HIS A 294 26.45 2.67 9.02
CA HIS A 294 25.06 2.27 8.79
C HIS A 294 24.10 3.46 8.85
N ALA A 295 23.08 3.41 8.02
CA ALA A 295 21.91 4.29 8.00
C ALA A 295 20.70 3.44 7.57
N GLY A 296 20.38 2.44 8.39
CA GLY A 296 19.30 1.49 8.22
C GLY A 296 19.25 0.90 6.81
N LEU A 297 18.06 0.95 6.21
CA LEU A 297 17.83 0.41 4.86
C LEU A 297 18.65 1.12 3.78
N LEU A 298 19.03 2.40 3.96
CA LEU A 298 19.73 3.20 2.95
C LEU A 298 21.15 2.70 2.67
N THR A 299 21.71 1.94 3.62
CA THR A 299 23.08 1.38 3.54
C THR A 299 23.10 -0.10 3.18
N THR A 300 21.93 -0.71 2.95
CA THR A 300 21.87 -2.11 2.49
C THR A 300 22.32 -2.22 1.04
N HIS A 301 23.06 -3.29 0.73
CA HIS A 301 23.57 -3.51 -0.63
C HIS A 301 22.44 -3.64 -1.65
N VAL A 302 21.32 -4.26 -1.26
CA VAL A 302 20.17 -4.45 -2.13
C VAL A 302 19.45 -3.13 -2.43
N PHE A 303 19.30 -2.22 -1.47
CA PHE A 303 18.73 -0.88 -1.74
C PHE A 303 19.62 -0.07 -2.69
N LEU A 304 20.92 -0.01 -2.38
CA LEU A 304 21.90 0.77 -3.15
C LEU A 304 22.05 0.29 -4.60
N ASN A 305 21.89 -1.01 -4.86
CA ASN A 305 21.93 -1.59 -6.19
C ASN A 305 20.56 -1.58 -6.89
N ARG A 306 19.46 -1.61 -6.12
CA ARG A 306 18.11 -1.49 -6.69
C ARG A 306 17.88 -0.12 -7.32
N PHE A 307 18.48 0.91 -6.73
CA PHE A 307 18.48 2.28 -7.22
C PHE A 307 19.90 2.68 -7.62
N PRO A 308 20.35 2.29 -8.82
CA PRO A 308 21.75 2.42 -9.22
C PRO A 308 22.15 3.89 -9.41
N THR A 309 23.46 4.12 -9.29
CA THR A 309 24.11 5.38 -9.63
C THR A 309 25.07 5.17 -10.81
N THR A 310 25.38 6.25 -11.53
CA THR A 310 26.36 6.25 -12.63
C THR A 310 27.22 7.51 -12.55
N ALA A 311 28.31 7.56 -13.31
CA ALA A 311 29.16 8.75 -13.42
C ALA A 311 28.41 10.02 -13.87
N THR A 312 27.28 9.88 -14.57
CA THR A 312 26.45 11.02 -15.01
C THR A 312 25.31 11.34 -14.05
N ASN A 313 24.71 10.33 -13.41
CA ASN A 313 23.61 10.53 -12.49
C ASN A 313 24.10 11.01 -11.12
N VAL A 314 25.27 10.56 -10.66
CA VAL A 314 25.91 10.97 -9.38
C VAL A 314 24.92 10.91 -8.20
N ASN A 315 24.30 9.75 -7.99
CA ASN A 315 23.33 9.42 -6.93
C ASN A 315 21.97 10.13 -6.99
N ARG A 316 21.69 10.93 -8.02
CA ARG A 316 20.37 11.60 -8.16
C ARG A 316 19.21 10.60 -8.23
N HIS A 317 19.41 9.40 -8.77
CA HIS A 317 18.38 8.36 -8.74
C HIS A 317 18.07 7.91 -7.31
N ARG A 318 19.10 7.60 -6.50
CA ARG A 318 18.94 7.26 -5.08
C ARG A 318 18.21 8.38 -4.33
N SER A 319 18.66 9.62 -4.53
CA SER A 319 18.03 10.83 -3.97
C SER A 319 16.55 10.95 -4.34
N ARG A 320 16.19 10.82 -5.63
CA ARG A 320 14.79 10.82 -6.07
C ARG A 320 13.96 9.76 -5.34
N MET A 321 14.49 8.55 -5.20
CA MET A 321 13.74 7.46 -4.59
C MET A 321 13.55 7.67 -3.09
N VAL A 322 14.54 8.22 -2.39
CA VAL A 322 14.40 8.61 -0.97
C VAL A 322 13.32 9.68 -0.81
N TYR A 323 13.32 10.74 -1.65
CA TYR A 323 12.24 11.73 -1.62
C TYR A 323 10.86 11.12 -1.86
N LYS A 324 10.75 10.21 -2.83
CA LYS A 324 9.49 9.55 -3.16
C LYS A 324 8.99 8.65 -2.02
N MET A 325 9.87 7.86 -1.42
CA MET A 325 9.51 6.81 -0.44
C MET A 325 9.37 7.34 0.99
N PHE A 326 10.19 8.31 1.38
CA PHE A 326 10.34 8.71 2.78
C PHE A 326 10.03 10.18 3.04
N LEU A 327 9.68 10.96 2.01
CA LEU A 327 9.34 12.39 2.15
C LEU A 327 8.11 12.78 1.34
N ALA A 328 7.29 11.80 0.90
CA ALA A 328 6.06 12.01 0.13
C ALA A 328 6.22 12.99 -1.05
N THR A 329 7.41 13.05 -1.66
CA THR A 329 7.75 14.07 -2.67
C THR A 329 8.17 13.40 -3.97
N ASP A 330 7.35 13.51 -5.02
CA ASP A 330 7.78 13.16 -6.37
C ASP A 330 8.52 14.34 -7.01
N VAL A 331 9.85 14.29 -6.95
CA VAL A 331 10.74 15.32 -7.51
C VAL A 331 10.46 15.59 -9.00
N LEU A 332 9.91 14.61 -9.74
CA LEU A 332 9.59 14.79 -11.16
C LEU A 332 8.31 15.60 -11.41
N LYS A 333 7.49 15.83 -10.37
CA LYS A 333 6.26 16.64 -10.43
C LYS A 333 6.47 18.06 -9.89
N LEU A 334 7.69 18.42 -9.49
CA LEU A 334 7.97 19.76 -8.93
C LEU A 334 7.98 20.86 -10.01
N ALA A 335 8.30 20.53 -11.25
CA ALA A 335 8.30 21.46 -12.37
C ALA A 335 8.26 20.74 -13.72
N GLU A 336 7.80 21.45 -14.75
CA GLU A 336 7.90 20.97 -16.14
C GLU A 336 9.35 20.96 -16.63
N ARG A 337 9.71 19.93 -17.40
CA ARG A 337 11.03 19.86 -18.03
C ARG A 337 11.05 20.73 -19.28
N PRO A 338 12.13 21.49 -19.53
CA PRO A 338 12.26 22.24 -20.78
C PRO A 338 12.28 21.26 -21.97
N VAL A 339 11.35 21.46 -22.92
CA VAL A 339 11.16 20.59 -24.09
C VAL A 339 12.18 20.92 -25.20
N ASP A 340 12.77 22.12 -25.18
CA ASP A 340 13.72 22.58 -26.19
C ASP A 340 15.18 22.54 -25.69
N PRO A 341 15.99 21.54 -26.08
CA PRO A 341 17.38 21.43 -25.68
C PRO A 341 18.27 22.54 -26.27
N THR A 342 17.81 23.29 -27.28
CA THR A 342 18.58 24.41 -27.86
C THR A 342 18.60 25.65 -26.96
N GLN A 343 17.73 25.69 -25.95
CA GLN A 343 17.72 26.74 -24.92
C GLN A 343 18.71 26.48 -23.78
N ILE A 344 19.40 25.33 -23.77
CA ILE A 344 20.38 24.96 -22.75
C ILE A 344 21.76 25.44 -23.20
N GLN A 345 22.10 26.70 -22.89
CA GLN A 345 23.39 27.30 -23.27
C GLN A 345 24.37 27.46 -22.10
N ASP A 346 23.92 27.22 -20.87
CA ASP A 346 24.73 27.34 -19.66
C ASP A 346 25.81 26.25 -19.59
N HIS A 347 27.01 26.63 -19.13
CA HIS A 347 28.14 25.70 -18.96
C HIS A 347 27.86 24.60 -17.92
N ASN A 348 27.02 24.91 -16.92
CA ASN A 348 26.50 23.96 -15.95
C ASN A 348 25.02 24.24 -15.72
N PRO A 349 24.14 23.68 -16.56
CA PRO A 349 22.71 23.96 -16.50
C PRO A 349 22.11 23.61 -15.14
N THR A 350 22.61 22.55 -14.48
CA THR A 350 22.08 22.09 -13.19
C THR A 350 22.29 23.09 -12.04
N LEU A 351 23.26 24.00 -12.17
CA LEU A 351 23.53 25.07 -11.20
C LEU A 351 22.99 26.43 -11.64
N TYR A 352 22.97 26.72 -12.94
CA TYR A 352 22.77 28.08 -13.45
C TYR A 352 21.56 28.26 -14.35
N ASN A 353 21.01 27.19 -14.93
CA ASN A 353 19.81 27.28 -15.75
C ASN A 353 18.56 27.15 -14.87
N PRO A 354 17.68 28.17 -14.81
CA PRO A 354 16.47 28.14 -13.97
C PRO A 354 15.58 26.91 -14.21
N ALA A 355 15.48 26.45 -15.47
CA ALA A 355 14.67 25.28 -15.83
C ALA A 355 15.23 23.95 -15.32
N CYS A 356 16.52 23.91 -14.95
CA CYS A 356 17.16 22.73 -14.36
C CYS A 356 17.33 22.88 -12.84
N THR A 357 17.68 24.07 -12.35
CA THR A 357 17.91 24.31 -10.92
C THR A 357 16.69 23.99 -10.05
N VAL A 358 15.49 24.02 -10.63
CA VAL A 358 14.25 23.71 -9.92
C VAL A 358 14.23 22.34 -9.25
N CYS A 359 14.64 21.30 -9.98
CA CYS A 359 14.76 19.97 -9.41
C CYS A 359 16.15 19.75 -8.78
N HIS A 360 17.20 20.36 -9.37
CA HIS A 360 18.57 20.15 -8.92
C HIS A 360 18.87 20.74 -7.54
N ALA A 361 18.21 21.83 -7.16
CA ALA A 361 18.30 22.38 -5.80
C ALA A 361 17.79 21.41 -4.72
N VAL A 362 16.82 20.55 -5.06
CA VAL A 362 16.23 19.58 -4.14
C VAL A 362 17.02 18.28 -4.15
N ILE A 363 17.37 17.77 -5.33
CA ILE A 363 17.91 16.42 -5.50
C ILE A 363 19.42 16.32 -5.28
N ASP A 364 20.20 17.36 -5.64
CA ASP A 364 21.66 17.30 -5.63
C ASP A 364 22.26 17.24 -4.21
N PRO A 365 21.76 18.01 -3.21
CA PRO A 365 22.30 17.91 -1.84
C PRO A 365 22.16 16.50 -1.26
N MET A 366 20.98 15.89 -1.40
CA MET A 366 20.73 14.53 -0.92
C MET A 366 21.55 13.51 -1.72
N ALA A 367 21.72 13.71 -3.03
CA ALA A 367 22.61 12.87 -3.84
C ALA A 367 24.07 12.95 -3.35
N GLY A 368 24.49 14.13 -2.88
CA GLY A 368 25.77 14.34 -2.20
C GLY A 368 25.94 13.54 -0.92
N ALA A 369 24.89 13.33 -0.14
CA ALA A 369 24.98 12.51 1.07
C ALA A 369 25.32 11.03 0.76
N PHE A 370 25.01 10.54 -0.45
CA PHE A 370 25.42 9.22 -0.95
C PHE A 370 26.85 9.18 -1.52
N MET A 371 27.65 10.24 -1.42
CA MET A 371 28.97 10.34 -2.08
C MET A 371 29.95 9.20 -1.76
N ASN A 372 29.82 8.59 -0.58
CA ASN A 372 30.71 7.51 -0.16
C ASN A 372 30.31 6.13 -0.70
N TRP A 373 29.25 6.04 -1.51
CA TRP A 373 28.68 4.78 -1.98
C TRP A 373 28.79 4.67 -3.51
N ASP A 374 29.58 3.71 -3.99
CA ASP A 374 29.84 3.56 -5.41
C ASP A 374 28.68 2.89 -6.20
N GLU A 375 28.91 2.67 -7.50
CA GLU A 375 27.94 2.05 -8.42
C GLU A 375 27.55 0.62 -8.03
N ARG A 376 28.39 -0.09 -7.25
CA ARG A 376 28.13 -1.44 -6.72
C ARG A 376 27.57 -1.40 -5.30
N GLY A 377 27.31 -0.21 -4.76
CA GLY A 377 26.85 -0.04 -3.38
C GLY A 377 27.93 -0.33 -2.33
N ARG A 378 29.21 -0.21 -2.69
CA ARG A 378 30.32 -0.38 -1.73
C ARG A 378 30.65 0.96 -1.09
N TYR A 379 31.00 0.90 0.20
CA TYR A 379 31.51 2.06 0.91
C TYR A 379 32.96 2.36 0.47
N ARG A 380 33.11 3.44 -0.32
CA ARG A 380 34.34 3.94 -0.94
C ARG A 380 34.32 5.48 -0.95
N PRO A 381 34.62 6.14 0.19
CA PRO A 381 34.76 7.59 0.23
C PRO A 381 35.74 8.10 -0.85
N PRO A 382 35.36 9.08 -1.69
CA PRO A 382 36.21 9.56 -2.76
C PRO A 382 37.41 10.34 -2.22
N GLU A 383 38.61 10.05 -2.73
CA GLU A 383 39.85 10.73 -2.30
C GLU A 383 39.80 12.26 -2.49
N MET A 384 39.16 12.70 -3.58
CA MET A 384 39.01 14.12 -3.92
C MET A 384 37.77 14.77 -3.29
N GLY A 385 37.02 14.04 -2.46
CA GLY A 385 35.77 14.51 -1.87
C GLY A 385 34.61 14.61 -2.87
N TRP A 386 33.62 15.43 -2.52
CA TRP A 386 32.43 15.64 -3.34
C TRP A 386 32.70 16.42 -4.62
N ASN A 387 31.85 16.22 -5.62
CA ASN A 387 31.90 16.93 -6.90
C ASN A 387 31.63 18.44 -6.71
N ALA A 388 32.66 19.27 -6.91
CA ALA A 388 32.58 20.72 -6.76
C ALA A 388 31.68 21.42 -7.81
N ASP A 389 31.39 20.74 -8.93
CA ASP A 389 30.46 21.23 -9.96
C ASP A 389 28.99 20.89 -9.64
N MET A 390 28.71 20.37 -8.44
CA MET A 390 27.37 20.10 -7.93
C MET A 390 27.12 20.85 -6.62
N ARG A 391 25.84 20.96 -6.23
CA ARG A 391 25.47 21.53 -4.93
C ARG A 391 26.08 20.70 -3.79
N PRO A 392 26.46 21.33 -2.66
CA PRO A 392 27.10 20.63 -1.55
C PRO A 392 26.21 19.52 -0.97
N PRO A 393 26.78 18.42 -0.45
CA PRO A 393 26.03 17.38 0.25
C PRO A 393 25.19 17.98 1.37
N GLY A 394 23.94 17.54 1.49
CA GLY A 394 23.00 18.16 2.43
C GLY A 394 21.56 17.69 2.30
N PHE A 395 20.67 18.37 3.01
CA PHE A 395 19.23 18.18 2.99
C PHE A 395 18.53 19.53 3.15
N GLY A 396 17.70 19.91 2.17
CA GLY A 396 17.17 21.28 2.10
C GLY A 396 18.30 22.31 2.08
N ASP A 397 18.25 23.27 3.00
CA ASP A 397 19.29 24.30 3.17
C ASP A 397 20.43 23.87 4.11
N ALA A 398 20.28 22.74 4.81
CA ALA A 398 21.32 22.21 5.69
C ALA A 398 22.39 21.48 4.87
N THR A 399 23.66 21.77 5.14
CA THR A 399 24.80 21.07 4.55
C THR A 399 25.36 20.03 5.53
N VAL A 400 25.89 18.93 4.99
CA VAL A 400 26.58 17.91 5.79
C VAL A 400 27.75 18.58 6.52
N PRO A 401 27.83 18.48 7.87
CA PRO A 401 28.96 19.02 8.61
C PRO A 401 30.27 18.39 8.15
N ALA A 402 31.35 19.17 8.06
CA ALA A 402 32.62 18.67 7.53
C ALA A 402 33.18 17.44 8.29
N GLY A 403 32.90 17.31 9.59
CA GLY A 403 33.28 16.15 10.41
C GLY A 403 32.44 14.89 10.16
N GLU A 404 31.28 15.05 9.54
CA GLU A 404 30.32 13.97 9.25
C GLU A 404 30.44 13.46 7.82
N ASN A 405 31.42 13.92 7.04
CA ASN A 405 31.54 13.53 5.62
C ASN A 405 31.60 12.01 5.42
N THR A 406 32.25 11.25 6.31
CA THR A 406 32.28 9.77 6.24
C THR A 406 30.95 9.13 6.68
N HIS A 407 30.14 9.83 7.46
CA HIS A 407 28.83 9.38 7.96
C HIS A 407 27.68 10.18 7.31
N ALA A 408 27.91 10.77 6.13
CA ALA A 408 26.97 11.72 5.51
C ALA A 408 25.57 11.14 5.30
N LEU A 409 25.47 9.83 5.03
CA LEU A 409 24.20 9.14 4.85
C LEU A 409 23.48 8.88 6.18
N SER A 410 24.22 8.60 7.26
CA SER A 410 23.67 8.50 8.62
C SER A 410 23.16 9.88 9.07
N TRP A 411 23.92 10.94 8.83
CA TRP A 411 23.46 12.31 9.07
C TRP A 411 22.18 12.63 8.30
N LEU A 412 22.11 12.27 7.01
CA LEU A 412 20.91 12.47 6.19
C LEU A 412 19.71 11.72 6.76
N ALA A 413 19.89 10.49 7.25
CA ALA A 413 18.80 9.72 7.84
C ALA A 413 18.18 10.42 9.05
N GLU A 414 18.99 11.02 9.92
CA GLU A 414 18.49 11.85 11.03
C GLU A 414 17.71 13.07 10.52
N GLN A 415 18.20 13.75 9.47
CA GLN A 415 17.48 14.89 8.89
C GLN A 415 16.12 14.49 8.30
N ILE A 416 16.01 13.29 7.71
CA ILE A 416 14.76 12.76 7.20
C ILE A 416 13.83 12.39 8.37
N ALA A 417 14.35 11.76 9.42
CA ALA A 417 13.57 11.36 10.59
C ALA A 417 12.91 12.54 11.31
N ASP A 418 13.60 13.70 11.32
CA ASP A 418 13.12 14.96 11.90
C ASP A 418 12.18 15.76 10.97
N ASP A 419 12.10 15.41 9.68
CA ASP A 419 11.26 16.11 8.71
C ASP A 419 9.80 15.66 8.80
N ASP A 420 8.86 16.61 8.88
CA ASP A 420 7.43 16.34 8.96
C ASP A 420 6.90 15.48 7.79
N ARG A 421 7.54 15.58 6.62
CA ARG A 421 7.19 14.77 5.44
C ARG A 421 7.49 13.29 5.62
N PHE A 422 8.35 12.89 6.56
CA PHE A 422 8.54 11.49 6.90
C PHE A 422 7.25 10.88 7.44
N ALA A 423 6.61 11.56 8.40
CA ALA A 423 5.35 11.12 8.95
C ALA A 423 4.24 11.09 7.88
N THR A 424 4.21 12.08 6.98
CA THR A 424 3.32 12.07 5.80
C THR A 424 3.55 10.85 4.91
N ALA A 425 4.80 10.49 4.61
CA ALA A 425 5.13 9.35 3.77
C ALA A 425 4.66 8.01 4.39
N VAL A 426 4.77 7.89 5.73
CA VAL A 426 4.25 6.72 6.46
C VAL A 426 2.73 6.64 6.35
N VAL A 427 2.02 7.76 6.56
CA VAL A 427 0.55 7.81 6.41
C VAL A 427 0.12 7.44 5.00
N HIS A 428 0.77 7.99 3.97
CA HIS A 428 0.49 7.65 2.57
C HIS A 428 0.69 6.16 2.30
N THR A 429 1.78 5.58 2.80
CA THR A 429 2.07 4.15 2.63
C THR A 429 0.99 3.28 3.27
N VAL A 430 0.57 3.60 4.49
CA VAL A 430 -0.48 2.85 5.19
C VAL A 430 -1.85 3.03 4.53
N PHE A 431 -2.16 4.26 4.09
CA PHE A 431 -3.38 4.55 3.35
C PHE A 431 -3.48 3.67 2.10
N THR A 432 -2.46 3.70 1.23
CA THR A 432 -2.43 2.90 0.01
C THR A 432 -2.48 1.40 0.30
N ALA A 433 -1.83 0.94 1.37
CA ALA A 433 -1.86 -0.47 1.76
C ALA A 433 -3.26 -0.97 2.19
N LEU A 434 -4.06 -0.12 2.81
CA LEU A 434 -5.40 -0.45 3.31
C LEU A 434 -6.50 -0.21 2.27
N THR A 435 -6.37 0.82 1.44
CA THR A 435 -7.42 1.24 0.49
C THR A 435 -7.14 0.83 -0.96
N GLY A 436 -5.89 0.48 -1.28
CA GLY A 436 -5.43 0.29 -2.66
C GLY A 436 -5.34 1.59 -3.47
N GLN A 437 -5.55 2.76 -2.85
CA GLN A 437 -5.55 4.04 -3.55
C GLN A 437 -4.26 4.83 -3.35
N GLU A 438 -3.86 5.54 -4.39
CA GLU A 438 -2.87 6.61 -4.27
C GLU A 438 -3.51 7.85 -3.59
N PRO A 439 -2.77 8.57 -2.73
CA PRO A 439 -3.21 9.86 -2.21
C PRO A 439 -3.67 10.82 -3.32
N VAL A 440 -4.73 11.55 -3.03
CA VAL A 440 -5.29 12.56 -3.94
C VAL A 440 -4.23 13.63 -4.18
N SER A 441 -3.98 13.96 -5.45
CA SER A 441 -3.11 15.08 -5.81
C SER A 441 -3.86 16.41 -5.69
N GLY A 442 -3.24 17.45 -5.14
CA GLY A 442 -3.81 18.80 -5.15
C GLY A 442 -3.74 19.51 -6.51
N ALA A 443 -3.08 18.91 -7.51
CA ALA A 443 -2.94 19.50 -8.83
C ALA A 443 -4.28 19.57 -9.58
N THR A 444 -4.58 20.73 -10.17
CA THR A 444 -5.83 21.00 -10.90
C THR A 444 -5.63 21.33 -12.38
N ASP A 445 -4.41 21.18 -12.89
CA ASP A 445 -4.06 21.56 -14.26
C ASP A 445 -4.87 20.75 -15.28
N GLY A 446 -5.50 21.45 -16.23
CA GLY A 446 -6.31 20.83 -17.28
C GLY A 446 -7.71 20.35 -16.84
N LEU A 447 -8.09 20.54 -15.57
CA LEU A 447 -9.44 20.21 -15.08
C LEU A 447 -10.45 21.33 -15.39
N SER A 448 -11.73 20.96 -15.51
CA SER A 448 -12.81 21.96 -15.52
C SER A 448 -12.91 22.65 -14.15
N PRO A 449 -13.50 23.86 -14.04
CA PRO A 449 -13.67 24.51 -12.73
C PRO A 449 -14.40 23.65 -11.69
N ALA A 450 -15.41 22.89 -12.12
CA ALA A 450 -16.16 21.99 -11.22
C ALA A 450 -15.30 20.81 -10.75
N ASP A 451 -14.55 20.18 -11.66
CA ASP A 451 -13.66 19.06 -11.32
C ASP A 451 -12.48 19.51 -10.46
N ALA A 452 -11.93 20.69 -10.72
CA ALA A 452 -10.87 21.29 -9.91
C ALA A 452 -11.35 21.54 -8.47
N LYS A 453 -12.58 22.03 -8.30
CA LYS A 453 -13.20 22.25 -7.00
C LYS A 453 -13.44 20.93 -6.25
N ALA A 454 -14.04 19.94 -6.90
CA ALA A 454 -14.23 18.60 -6.32
C ALA A 454 -12.88 17.95 -5.95
N ARG A 455 -11.85 18.12 -6.80
CA ARG A 455 -10.48 17.62 -6.54
C ARG A 455 -9.88 18.24 -5.28
N LEU A 456 -9.98 19.56 -5.12
CA LEU A 456 -9.43 20.26 -3.96
C LEU A 456 -10.22 19.96 -2.69
N GLN A 457 -11.54 19.77 -2.77
CA GLN A 457 -12.36 19.32 -1.64
C GLN A 457 -11.96 17.92 -1.17
N ALA A 458 -11.79 16.97 -2.09
CA ALA A 458 -11.31 15.63 -1.77
C ALA A 458 -9.89 15.66 -1.16
N PHE A 459 -9.01 16.50 -1.71
CA PHE A 459 -7.66 16.70 -1.20
C PHE A 459 -7.65 17.22 0.24
N GLU A 460 -8.44 18.24 0.56
CA GLU A 460 -8.48 18.81 1.92
C GLU A 460 -9.10 17.86 2.95
N LEU A 461 -10.17 17.15 2.60
CA LEU A 461 -10.71 16.09 3.45
C LEU A 461 -9.63 15.04 3.76
N GLN A 462 -8.84 14.68 2.75
CA GLN A 462 -7.76 13.72 2.93
C GLN A 462 -6.66 14.27 3.83
N GLU A 463 -6.24 15.52 3.63
CA GLU A 463 -5.24 16.19 4.47
C GLU A 463 -5.70 16.31 5.93
N GLU A 464 -7.00 16.51 6.19
CA GLU A 464 -7.54 16.51 7.56
C GLU A 464 -7.40 15.13 8.21
N VAL A 465 -7.82 14.08 7.51
CA VAL A 465 -7.72 12.68 7.97
C VAL A 465 -6.26 12.26 8.15
N PHE A 466 -5.39 12.60 7.20
CA PHE A 466 -3.96 12.31 7.25
C PHE A 466 -3.26 13.11 8.35
N GLY A 467 -3.64 14.38 8.55
CA GLY A 467 -3.13 15.23 9.63
C GLY A 467 -3.44 14.63 11.01
N ALA A 468 -4.64 14.09 11.20
CA ALA A 468 -5.01 13.40 12.43
C ALA A 468 -4.18 12.12 12.67
N ALA A 469 -3.95 11.32 11.64
CA ALA A 469 -3.11 10.12 11.73
C ALA A 469 -1.63 10.46 11.95
N LYS A 470 -1.12 11.49 11.27
CA LYS A 470 0.23 12.03 11.47
C LYS A 470 0.42 12.49 12.91
N LYS A 471 -0.55 13.20 13.47
CA LYS A 471 -0.52 13.61 14.88
C LYS A 471 -0.46 12.41 15.81
N ARG A 472 -1.29 11.38 15.60
CA ARG A 472 -1.24 10.14 16.40
C ARG A 472 0.13 9.48 16.33
N PHE A 473 0.73 9.39 15.14
CA PHE A 473 2.07 8.85 14.93
C PHE A 473 3.14 9.61 15.70
N VAL A 474 3.16 10.94 15.64
CA VAL A 474 4.14 11.76 16.36
C VAL A 474 3.92 11.65 17.87
N ASP A 475 2.68 11.76 18.34
CA ASP A 475 2.33 11.67 19.76
C ASP A 475 2.64 10.28 20.36
N SER A 476 2.61 9.23 19.53
CA SER A 476 2.96 7.85 19.92
C SER A 476 4.45 7.53 19.78
N ASN A 477 5.32 8.54 19.67
CA ASN A 477 6.76 8.36 19.46
C ASN A 477 7.08 7.55 18.18
N GLN A 478 6.37 7.89 17.10
CA GLN A 478 6.47 7.25 15.79
C GLN A 478 6.12 5.76 15.78
N ASP A 479 5.14 5.34 16.59
CA ASP A 479 4.60 3.97 16.50
C ASP A 479 3.80 3.79 15.19
N PHE A 480 4.32 2.96 14.30
CA PHE A 480 3.68 2.61 13.02
C PHE A 480 2.27 2.05 13.20
N LYS A 481 2.03 1.24 14.25
CA LYS A 481 0.73 0.60 14.51
C LYS A 481 -0.35 1.64 14.83
N ALA A 482 0.02 2.80 15.38
CA ALA A 482 -0.90 3.91 15.61
C ALA A 482 -1.48 4.48 14.30
N VAL A 483 -0.68 4.55 13.23
CA VAL A 483 -1.14 4.99 11.90
C VAL A 483 -2.09 3.95 11.29
N VAL A 484 -1.74 2.66 11.39
CA VAL A 484 -2.59 1.56 10.92
C VAL A 484 -3.97 1.62 11.56
N LYS A 485 -4.05 1.78 12.89
CA LYS A 485 -5.32 1.93 13.61
C LYS A 485 -6.09 3.17 13.18
N ALA A 486 -5.42 4.31 13.06
CA ALA A 486 -6.05 5.57 12.65
C ALA A 486 -6.67 5.47 11.24
N MET A 487 -5.96 4.84 10.29
CA MET A 487 -6.47 4.65 8.93
C MET A 487 -7.56 3.58 8.86
N ALA A 488 -7.44 2.49 9.63
CA ALA A 488 -8.42 1.40 9.69
C ALA A 488 -9.82 1.89 10.07
N VAL A 489 -9.93 2.88 10.96
CA VAL A 489 -11.23 3.45 11.39
C VAL A 489 -11.61 4.73 10.65
N SER A 490 -10.88 5.10 9.60
CA SER A 490 -11.11 6.32 8.82
C SER A 490 -12.34 6.19 7.89
N PRO A 491 -12.90 7.32 7.44
CA PRO A 491 -13.97 7.32 6.43
C PRO A 491 -13.59 6.60 5.13
N TYR A 492 -12.31 6.60 4.75
CA TYR A 492 -11.83 5.95 3.53
C TYR A 492 -11.96 4.42 3.56
N VAL A 493 -11.85 3.80 4.74
CA VAL A 493 -12.03 2.34 4.90
C VAL A 493 -13.49 1.98 5.12
N ARG A 494 -14.24 2.87 5.78
CA ARG A 494 -15.57 2.56 6.34
C ARG A 494 -16.74 2.98 5.45
N ALA A 495 -16.58 3.99 4.60
CA ALA A 495 -17.70 4.48 3.81
C ALA A 495 -18.23 3.37 2.89
N ALA A 496 -19.55 3.30 2.75
CA ALA A 496 -20.24 2.31 1.93
C ALA A 496 -21.07 3.00 0.86
N ASN A 497 -21.73 4.10 1.22
CA ASN A 497 -22.63 4.83 0.34
C ASN A 497 -22.75 6.29 0.80
N VAL A 498 -23.49 7.09 0.03
CA VAL A 498 -23.87 8.45 0.42
C VAL A 498 -25.32 8.71 0.00
N ASP A 499 -26.07 9.40 0.85
CA ASP A 499 -27.37 9.95 0.48
C ASP A 499 -27.26 10.82 -0.80
N PRO A 500 -28.35 11.02 -1.57
CA PRO A 500 -28.30 11.89 -2.74
C PRO A 500 -27.76 13.29 -2.43
N VAL A 501 -26.58 13.60 -2.94
CA VAL A 501 -25.87 14.88 -2.77
C VAL A 501 -25.67 15.59 -4.12
N PRO A 502 -25.38 16.91 -4.13
CA PRO A 502 -25.00 17.60 -5.36
C PRO A 502 -23.79 16.93 -6.06
N ALA A 503 -23.79 16.88 -7.39
CA ALA A 503 -22.78 16.18 -8.20
C ALA A 503 -21.32 16.58 -7.90
N GLU A 504 -21.08 17.84 -7.54
CA GLU A 504 -19.74 18.31 -7.13
C GLU A 504 -19.26 17.61 -5.85
N ARG A 505 -20.14 17.48 -4.86
CA ARG A 505 -19.86 16.80 -3.59
C ARG A 505 -19.77 15.29 -3.79
N GLU A 506 -20.62 14.72 -4.64
CA GLU A 506 -20.54 13.31 -5.04
C GLU A 506 -19.15 12.99 -5.64
N ALA A 507 -18.65 13.85 -6.54
CA ALA A 507 -17.32 13.68 -7.14
C ALA A 507 -16.18 13.78 -6.12
N ALA A 508 -16.31 14.64 -5.11
CA ALA A 508 -15.33 14.73 -4.02
C ALA A 508 -15.38 13.49 -3.09
N LEU A 509 -16.57 12.95 -2.84
CA LEU A 509 -16.79 11.77 -1.99
C LEU A 509 -16.50 10.44 -2.67
N GLY A 510 -16.41 10.40 -4.01
CA GLY A 510 -16.08 9.20 -4.77
C GLY A 510 -14.70 8.58 -4.46
N TRP A 511 -13.88 9.25 -3.64
CA TRP A 511 -12.61 8.74 -3.12
C TRP A 511 -12.77 7.92 -1.82
N LEU A 512 -13.93 7.96 -1.17
CA LEU A 512 -14.21 7.20 0.06
C LEU A 512 -14.70 5.78 -0.26
N GLY A 513 -14.46 4.85 0.67
CA GLY A 513 -15.15 3.55 0.67
C GLY A 513 -14.83 2.64 -0.50
N THR A 514 -13.71 2.87 -1.20
CA THR A 514 -13.45 2.17 -2.44
C THR A 514 -13.00 0.74 -2.22
N GLY A 515 -13.52 -0.15 -3.07
CA GLY A 515 -13.04 -1.51 -3.21
C GLY A 515 -11.79 -1.58 -4.07
N HIS A 516 -10.80 -2.38 -3.67
CA HIS A 516 -9.62 -2.67 -4.48
C HIS A 516 -9.52 -4.17 -4.74
N LEU A 517 -8.99 -4.54 -5.91
CA LEU A 517 -8.73 -5.93 -6.24
C LEU A 517 -7.67 -6.48 -5.29
N LEU A 518 -7.93 -7.64 -4.69
CA LEU A 518 -6.97 -8.29 -3.83
C LEU A 518 -5.71 -8.67 -4.61
N THR A 519 -4.55 -8.41 -4.02
CA THR A 519 -3.29 -8.91 -4.57
C THR A 519 -3.26 -10.44 -4.56
N PRO A 520 -2.46 -11.12 -5.40
CA PRO A 520 -2.36 -12.58 -5.39
C PRO A 520 -2.02 -13.14 -4.01
N GLU A 521 -1.14 -12.45 -3.27
CA GLU A 521 -0.77 -12.79 -1.90
C GLU A 521 -1.95 -12.70 -0.92
N GLN A 522 -2.77 -11.65 -1.01
CA GLN A 522 -3.96 -11.50 -0.16
C GLN A 522 -5.07 -12.48 -0.54
N LEU A 523 -5.34 -12.68 -1.84
CA LEU A 523 -6.37 -13.61 -2.30
C LEU A 523 -6.03 -15.04 -1.89
N ASP A 524 -4.78 -15.47 -2.06
CA ASP A 524 -4.33 -16.79 -1.62
C ASP A 524 -4.65 -17.06 -0.15
N ARG A 525 -4.32 -16.09 0.71
CA ARG A 525 -4.60 -16.22 2.14
C ARG A 525 -6.08 -16.10 2.46
N LYS A 526 -6.86 -15.27 1.75
CA LYS A 526 -8.32 -15.19 1.89
C LYS A 526 -8.98 -16.53 1.55
N ILE A 527 -8.54 -17.22 0.49
CA ILE A 527 -9.01 -18.57 0.14
C ILE A 527 -8.82 -19.53 1.32
N VAL A 528 -7.61 -19.57 1.91
CA VAL A 528 -7.32 -20.41 3.08
C VAL A 528 -8.16 -19.98 4.29
N ALA A 529 -8.27 -18.67 4.52
CA ALA A 529 -8.98 -18.11 5.66
C ALA A 529 -10.47 -18.47 5.64
N VAL A 530 -11.12 -18.49 4.47
CA VAL A 530 -12.56 -18.80 4.35
C VAL A 530 -12.81 -20.31 4.21
N THR A 531 -12.08 -21.00 3.33
CA THR A 531 -12.33 -22.41 2.98
C THR A 531 -11.60 -23.38 3.89
N GLY A 532 -10.49 -22.97 4.48
CA GLY A 532 -9.61 -23.84 5.24
C GLY A 532 -8.57 -24.61 4.43
N TYR A 533 -8.55 -24.46 3.11
CA TYR A 533 -7.68 -25.21 2.21
C TYR A 533 -6.93 -24.27 1.25
N PRO A 534 -5.65 -24.51 0.97
CA PRO A 534 -4.89 -23.71 0.02
C PRO A 534 -5.14 -24.17 -1.43
N TRP A 535 -5.02 -23.25 -2.38
CA TRP A 535 -5.11 -23.57 -3.81
C TRP A 535 -3.78 -24.12 -4.33
N ILE A 536 -3.56 -25.42 -4.12
CA ILE A 536 -2.30 -26.10 -4.42
C ILE A 536 -2.45 -27.24 -5.43
N ARG A 537 -1.37 -27.49 -6.20
CA ARG A 537 -1.21 -28.67 -7.06
C ARG A 537 0.23 -29.17 -6.98
N ASN A 538 0.41 -30.46 -6.74
CA ASN A 538 1.73 -31.08 -6.54
C ASN A 538 2.59 -30.34 -5.49
N ASN A 539 1.98 -29.99 -4.35
CA ASN A 539 2.59 -29.20 -3.25
C ASN A 539 3.11 -27.81 -3.67
N ARG A 540 2.59 -27.24 -4.76
CA ARG A 540 2.88 -25.87 -5.18
C ARG A 540 1.63 -25.02 -5.15
N ASN A 541 1.76 -23.82 -4.60
CA ASN A 541 0.72 -22.80 -4.63
C ASN A 541 0.48 -22.35 -6.08
N ILE A 542 -0.72 -22.57 -6.61
CA ILE A 542 -1.02 -22.27 -8.01
C ILE A 542 -1.01 -20.76 -8.24
N LEU A 543 -1.67 -19.99 -7.38
CA LEU A 543 -1.78 -18.54 -7.53
C LEU A 543 -0.41 -17.87 -7.44
N LEU A 544 0.38 -18.20 -6.42
CA LEU A 544 1.65 -17.53 -6.13
C LEU A 544 2.83 -18.02 -6.99
N ASN A 545 2.74 -19.20 -7.62
CA ASN A 545 3.82 -19.72 -8.49
C ASN A 545 3.50 -19.66 -9.98
N GLU A 546 2.26 -19.97 -10.39
CA GLU A 546 1.90 -20.05 -11.82
C GLU A 546 1.21 -18.77 -12.31
N PHE A 547 0.33 -18.20 -11.49
CA PHE A 547 -0.52 -17.07 -11.90
C PHE A 547 -0.14 -15.73 -11.28
N ARG A 548 0.92 -15.66 -10.46
CA ARG A 548 1.25 -14.47 -9.65
C ARG A 548 1.25 -13.19 -10.47
N ILE A 549 2.02 -13.16 -11.55
CA ILE A 549 2.11 -11.98 -12.44
C ILE A 549 0.82 -11.77 -13.22
N PHE A 550 0.18 -12.84 -13.69
CA PHE A 550 -1.07 -12.74 -14.47
C PHE A 550 -2.27 -12.25 -13.64
N TYR A 551 -2.20 -12.40 -12.32
CA TYR A 551 -3.19 -11.92 -11.36
C TYR A 551 -2.77 -10.60 -10.68
N GLY A 552 -1.76 -9.90 -11.21
CA GLY A 552 -1.40 -8.54 -10.74
C GLY A 552 -0.30 -8.46 -9.68
N GLY A 553 0.35 -9.58 -9.35
CA GLY A 553 1.55 -9.59 -8.52
C GLY A 553 2.80 -9.07 -9.25
N ILE A 554 3.89 -8.88 -8.50
CA ILE A 554 5.14 -8.32 -9.01
C ILE A 554 6.32 -9.30 -8.85
N ASP A 555 7.34 -9.16 -9.69
CA ASP A 555 8.65 -9.82 -9.52
C ASP A 555 9.73 -8.86 -9.00
N SER A 556 9.39 -7.57 -8.87
CA SER A 556 10.29 -6.47 -8.48
C SER A 556 11.47 -6.21 -9.43
N ASP A 557 11.53 -6.93 -10.55
CA ASP A 557 12.58 -6.90 -11.56
C ASP A 557 12.08 -6.26 -12.86
N THR A 558 11.18 -6.97 -13.56
CA THR A 558 10.59 -6.54 -14.83
C THR A 558 9.17 -6.01 -14.63
N VAL A 559 8.43 -6.58 -13.68
CA VAL A 559 7.10 -6.14 -13.24
C VAL A 559 7.28 -5.52 -11.86
N THR A 560 7.18 -4.19 -11.83
CA THR A 560 7.52 -3.36 -10.64
C THR A 560 6.32 -2.62 -10.07
N THR A 561 5.18 -2.68 -10.76
CA THR A 561 3.91 -2.09 -10.36
C THR A 561 2.85 -3.18 -10.45
N ARG A 562 1.95 -3.21 -9.48
CA ARG A 562 0.82 -4.12 -9.50
C ARG A 562 -0.13 -3.74 -10.64
N ILE A 563 -0.83 -4.73 -11.17
CA ILE A 563 -1.99 -4.50 -12.02
C ILE A 563 -3.19 -4.63 -11.08
N ASP A 564 -3.84 -3.52 -10.80
CA ASP A 564 -4.97 -3.37 -9.91
C ASP A 564 -6.30 -3.25 -10.67
N GLU A 565 -6.24 -2.91 -11.96
CA GLU A 565 -7.38 -2.95 -12.86
C GLU A 565 -7.72 -4.38 -13.33
N PRO A 566 -8.94 -4.88 -13.08
CA PRO A 566 -9.39 -6.18 -13.53
C PRO A 566 -9.34 -6.31 -15.05
N ASN A 567 -8.86 -7.45 -15.54
CA ASN A 567 -8.86 -7.78 -16.97
C ASN A 567 -9.32 -9.23 -17.20
N GLY A 568 -9.57 -9.56 -18.47
CA GLY A 568 -10.10 -10.88 -18.83
C GLY A 568 -9.22 -12.07 -18.41
N VAL A 569 -7.90 -11.89 -18.25
CA VAL A 569 -7.02 -12.95 -17.75
C VAL A 569 -7.28 -13.17 -16.25
N MET A 570 -7.37 -12.10 -15.46
CA MET A 570 -7.69 -12.16 -14.04
C MET A 570 -9.07 -12.80 -13.80
N SER A 571 -10.08 -12.41 -14.57
CA SER A 571 -11.42 -13.02 -14.47
C SER A 571 -11.42 -14.51 -14.77
N ASN A 572 -10.64 -14.97 -15.76
CA ASN A 572 -10.51 -16.40 -16.06
C ASN A 572 -9.75 -17.15 -14.95
N ILE A 573 -8.74 -16.53 -14.33
CA ILE A 573 -8.03 -17.09 -13.18
C ILE A 573 -8.98 -17.22 -11.98
N ALA A 574 -9.76 -16.18 -11.68
CA ALA A 574 -10.75 -16.20 -10.60
C ALA A 574 -11.81 -17.28 -10.83
N ALA A 575 -12.37 -17.39 -12.03
CA ALA A 575 -13.36 -18.43 -12.35
C ALA A 575 -12.78 -19.84 -12.21
N ARG A 576 -11.53 -20.04 -12.63
CA ARG A 576 -10.83 -21.31 -12.47
C ARG A 576 -10.55 -21.62 -10.99
N MET A 577 -10.05 -20.64 -10.24
CA MET A 577 -9.83 -20.74 -8.80
C MET A 577 -11.13 -21.15 -8.10
N ALA A 578 -12.23 -20.44 -8.36
CA ALA A 578 -13.52 -20.71 -7.76
C ALA A 578 -14.00 -22.15 -8.03
N THR A 579 -13.83 -22.63 -9.26
CA THR A 579 -14.20 -24.00 -9.66
C THR A 579 -13.30 -25.06 -9.01
N GLU A 580 -11.98 -24.87 -9.02
CA GLU A 580 -11.04 -25.84 -8.44
C GLU A 580 -11.14 -25.86 -6.90
N MET A 581 -11.33 -24.69 -6.28
CA MET A 581 -11.50 -24.59 -4.83
C MET A 581 -12.84 -25.10 -4.36
N SER A 582 -13.93 -24.93 -5.10
CA SER A 582 -15.21 -25.54 -4.73
C SER A 582 -15.15 -27.07 -4.83
N CYS A 583 -14.54 -27.60 -5.89
CA CYS A 583 -14.24 -29.01 -6.07
C CYS A 583 -13.41 -29.59 -4.90
N LEU A 584 -12.43 -28.84 -4.39
CA LEU A 584 -11.59 -29.25 -3.27
C LEU A 584 -12.29 -29.13 -1.91
N ALA A 585 -12.84 -27.96 -1.61
CA ALA A 585 -13.27 -27.60 -0.27
C ALA A 585 -14.60 -28.24 0.12
N VAL A 586 -15.55 -28.37 -0.83
CA VAL A 586 -16.89 -28.87 -0.51
C VAL A 586 -16.89 -30.31 -0.02
N PRO A 587 -16.30 -31.27 -0.76
CA PRO A 587 -16.23 -32.66 -0.30
C PRO A 587 -15.42 -32.81 0.99
N LYS A 588 -14.32 -32.07 1.13
CA LYS A 588 -13.47 -32.15 2.32
C LYS A 588 -14.13 -31.61 3.58
N ASP A 589 -14.95 -30.57 3.48
CA ASP A 589 -15.69 -30.07 4.63
C ASP A 589 -16.79 -31.09 5.05
N PHE A 590 -17.45 -31.75 4.09
CA PHE A 590 -18.38 -32.86 4.39
C PHE A 590 -17.73 -34.13 4.95
N ASN A 591 -16.41 -34.30 4.84
CA ASN A 591 -15.70 -35.40 5.49
C ASN A 591 -15.62 -35.23 7.02
N ILE A 592 -15.84 -34.02 7.53
CA ILE A 592 -15.83 -33.75 8.97
C ILE A 592 -17.14 -34.29 9.55
N GLU A 593 -17.02 -35.27 10.45
CA GLU A 593 -18.15 -36.00 11.03
C GLU A 593 -19.10 -35.08 11.81
N ASP A 594 -18.54 -34.22 12.66
CA ASP A 594 -19.31 -33.27 13.47
C ASP A 594 -19.62 -31.99 12.67
N PRO A 595 -20.90 -31.69 12.35
CA PRO A 595 -21.25 -30.47 11.64
C PRO A 595 -20.81 -29.20 12.36
N ALA A 596 -20.71 -29.20 13.70
CA ALA A 596 -20.25 -28.03 14.44
C ALA A 596 -18.75 -27.70 14.22
N GLN A 597 -17.99 -28.65 13.68
CA GLN A 597 -16.57 -28.47 13.32
C GLN A 597 -16.38 -28.11 11.84
N ARG A 598 -17.45 -28.18 11.02
CA ARG A 598 -17.44 -27.79 9.61
C ARG A 598 -17.34 -26.28 9.47
N ARG A 599 -16.56 -25.82 8.50
CA ARG A 599 -16.39 -24.39 8.21
C ARG A 599 -17.44 -23.90 7.22
N LEU A 600 -17.89 -24.75 6.30
CA LEU A 600 -18.74 -24.38 5.17
C LEU A 600 -20.17 -24.94 5.31
N PHE A 601 -20.33 -26.14 5.86
CA PHE A 601 -21.62 -26.84 5.90
C PHE A 601 -22.12 -27.25 7.31
N PRO A 602 -22.18 -26.33 8.29
CA PRO A 602 -22.61 -26.67 9.65
C PRO A 602 -24.12 -26.94 9.79
N HIS A 603 -24.94 -26.51 8.83
CA HIS A 603 -26.41 -26.59 8.94
C HIS A 603 -27.04 -27.67 8.05
N VAL A 604 -26.25 -28.37 7.22
CA VAL A 604 -26.77 -29.31 6.23
C VAL A 604 -26.00 -30.62 6.19
N GLU A 605 -26.68 -31.67 5.74
CA GLU A 605 -26.10 -32.97 5.46
C GLU A 605 -26.22 -33.32 3.98
N ARG A 606 -25.35 -34.23 3.51
CA ARG A 606 -25.39 -34.73 2.11
C ARG A 606 -26.73 -35.35 1.74
N SER A 607 -27.50 -35.83 2.72
CA SER A 607 -28.82 -36.42 2.52
C SER A 607 -29.96 -35.39 2.43
N PHE A 608 -29.69 -34.11 2.67
CA PHE A 608 -30.72 -33.07 2.62
C PHE A 608 -31.03 -32.75 1.15
N GLN A 609 -32.17 -33.22 0.69
CA GLN A 609 -32.70 -32.95 -0.64
C GLN A 609 -33.84 -31.93 -0.52
N PRO A 610 -33.89 -30.90 -1.38
CA PRO A 610 -34.92 -29.86 -1.30
C PRO A 610 -36.32 -30.38 -1.68
N GLU A 611 -36.38 -31.48 -2.44
CA GLU A 611 -37.62 -32.09 -2.90
C GLU A 611 -37.61 -33.61 -2.66
N ASP A 612 -38.79 -34.17 -2.42
CA ASP A 612 -39.00 -35.61 -2.38
C ASP A 612 -39.03 -36.22 -3.80
N ASP A 613 -39.18 -37.55 -3.90
CA ASP A 613 -39.21 -38.25 -5.18
C ASP A 613 -40.42 -37.90 -6.06
N ASN A 614 -41.43 -37.23 -5.50
CA ASN A 614 -42.60 -36.74 -6.23
C ASN A 614 -42.48 -35.26 -6.65
N GLY A 615 -41.35 -34.61 -6.32
CA GLY A 615 -41.13 -33.19 -6.60
C GLY A 615 -41.83 -32.25 -5.62
N PHE A 616 -42.24 -32.72 -4.44
CA PHE A 616 -42.76 -31.85 -3.38
C PHE A 616 -41.64 -31.34 -2.49
N GLU A 617 -41.75 -30.07 -2.09
CA GLU A 617 -40.79 -29.43 -1.20
C GLU A 617 -40.68 -30.14 0.16
N VAL A 618 -39.44 -30.40 0.58
CA VAL A 618 -39.12 -30.88 1.93
C VAL A 618 -38.78 -29.66 2.80
N ALA A 619 -39.81 -29.03 3.37
CA ALA A 619 -39.70 -27.74 4.07
C ALA A 619 -38.54 -27.66 5.09
N GLY A 620 -38.27 -28.73 5.86
CA GLY A 620 -37.16 -28.76 6.81
C GLY A 620 -35.78 -28.75 6.15
N ALA A 621 -35.62 -29.42 5.02
CA ALA A 621 -34.37 -29.41 4.26
C ALA A 621 -34.17 -28.05 3.58
N VAL A 622 -35.23 -27.46 3.02
CA VAL A 622 -35.17 -26.12 2.41
C VAL A 622 -34.77 -25.06 3.43
N ALA A 623 -35.35 -25.07 4.63
CA ALA A 623 -34.96 -24.16 5.71
C ALA A 623 -33.47 -24.31 6.06
N ALA A 624 -32.99 -25.54 6.26
CA ALA A 624 -31.59 -25.82 6.56
C ALA A 624 -30.63 -25.40 5.43
N ILE A 625 -31.01 -25.62 4.17
CA ILE A 625 -30.24 -25.16 2.99
C ILE A 625 -30.14 -23.64 2.98
N LYS A 626 -31.25 -22.92 3.20
CA LYS A 626 -31.24 -21.45 3.28
C LYS A 626 -30.40 -20.93 4.45
N ASP A 627 -30.48 -21.57 5.61
CA ASP A 627 -29.63 -21.22 6.76
C ASP A 627 -28.14 -21.42 6.43
N ASN A 628 -27.79 -22.50 5.73
CA ASN A 628 -26.41 -22.72 5.30
C ASN A 628 -25.97 -21.74 4.21
N ILE A 629 -26.85 -21.32 3.30
CA ILE A 629 -26.54 -20.27 2.32
C ILE A 629 -26.21 -18.97 3.05
N ARG A 630 -27.04 -18.54 4.02
CA ARG A 630 -26.75 -17.36 4.82
C ARG A 630 -25.39 -17.47 5.53
N HIS A 631 -25.08 -18.63 6.12
CA HIS A 631 -23.76 -18.90 6.71
C HIS A 631 -22.63 -18.75 5.69
N LEU A 632 -22.80 -19.25 4.46
CA LEU A 632 -21.79 -19.13 3.40
C LEU A 632 -21.60 -17.68 2.94
N HIS A 633 -22.66 -16.87 2.78
CA HIS A 633 -22.51 -15.44 2.48
C HIS A 633 -21.74 -14.71 3.58
N GLN A 634 -22.08 -14.94 4.86
CA GLN A 634 -21.37 -14.34 5.99
C GLN A 634 -19.91 -14.79 6.05
N ARG A 635 -19.66 -16.09 5.82
CA ARG A 635 -18.33 -16.68 5.91
C ARG A 635 -17.43 -16.31 4.73
N VAL A 636 -17.93 -16.35 3.50
CA VAL A 636 -17.16 -16.13 2.27
C VAL A 636 -17.11 -14.64 1.91
N LEU A 637 -18.27 -13.97 1.87
CA LEU A 637 -18.41 -12.58 1.43
C LEU A 637 -18.40 -11.58 2.58
N GLY A 638 -18.77 -11.98 3.80
CA GLY A 638 -18.81 -11.06 4.95
C GLY A 638 -20.07 -10.21 5.02
N GLU A 639 -21.14 -10.67 4.38
CA GLU A 639 -22.43 -9.98 4.31
C GLU A 639 -23.55 -10.84 4.93
N ASP A 640 -24.61 -10.17 5.38
CA ASP A 640 -25.91 -10.82 5.56
C ASP A 640 -26.71 -10.58 4.26
N PRO A 641 -26.98 -11.64 3.47
CA PRO A 641 -27.62 -11.46 2.18
C PRO A 641 -29.06 -10.96 2.35
N SER A 642 -29.47 -10.08 1.44
CA SER A 642 -30.88 -9.71 1.33
C SER A 642 -31.76 -10.94 1.05
N ASN A 643 -33.07 -10.85 1.29
CA ASN A 643 -33.97 -11.97 0.97
C ASN A 643 -33.92 -12.34 -0.52
N ASP A 644 -33.77 -11.36 -1.41
CA ASP A 644 -33.69 -11.58 -2.85
C ASP A 644 -32.40 -12.33 -3.21
N GLU A 645 -31.27 -11.97 -2.60
CA GLU A 645 -29.97 -12.62 -2.81
C GLU A 645 -29.96 -14.05 -2.24
N LEU A 646 -30.53 -14.23 -1.04
CA LEU A 646 -30.71 -15.54 -0.43
C LEU A 646 -31.56 -16.46 -1.31
N ASP A 647 -32.66 -15.94 -1.87
CA ASP A 647 -33.54 -16.69 -2.76
C ASP A 647 -32.85 -16.98 -4.11
N ALA A 648 -32.09 -16.05 -4.67
CA ALA A 648 -31.33 -16.26 -5.90
C ALA A 648 -30.28 -17.38 -5.73
N THR A 649 -29.50 -17.35 -4.64
CA THR A 649 -28.52 -18.39 -4.35
C THR A 649 -29.17 -19.74 -4.05
N TYR A 650 -30.34 -19.75 -3.42
CA TYR A 650 -31.13 -20.97 -3.26
C TYR A 650 -31.63 -21.53 -4.60
N GLN A 651 -32.08 -20.68 -5.52
CA GLN A 651 -32.47 -21.12 -6.86
C GLN A 651 -31.28 -21.72 -7.63
N LEU A 652 -30.09 -21.13 -7.54
CA LEU A 652 -28.87 -21.72 -8.12
C LEU A 652 -28.63 -23.14 -7.60
N PHE A 653 -28.74 -23.34 -6.28
CA PHE A 653 -28.62 -24.67 -5.68
C PHE A 653 -29.68 -25.63 -6.20
N LEU A 654 -30.96 -25.20 -6.18
CA LEU A 654 -32.11 -26.02 -6.54
C LEU A 654 -32.08 -26.45 -8.01
N GLU A 655 -31.79 -25.52 -8.93
CA GLU A 655 -31.73 -25.79 -10.37
C GLU A 655 -30.56 -26.72 -10.69
N THR A 656 -29.37 -26.46 -10.14
CA THR A 656 -28.20 -27.33 -10.30
C THR A 656 -28.50 -28.74 -9.78
N TRP A 657 -29.15 -28.84 -8.62
CA TRP A 657 -29.55 -30.11 -8.03
C TRP A 657 -30.56 -30.87 -8.90
N ARG A 658 -31.61 -30.20 -9.39
CA ARG A 658 -32.64 -30.82 -10.27
C ARG A 658 -32.04 -31.33 -11.57
N GLU A 659 -31.26 -30.49 -12.26
CA GLU A 659 -30.61 -30.85 -13.53
C GLU A 659 -29.63 -32.02 -13.35
N GLY A 660 -28.79 -31.95 -12.32
CA GLY A 660 -27.82 -33.00 -12.03
C GLY A 660 -28.44 -34.32 -11.59
N LYS A 661 -29.48 -34.29 -10.73
CA LYS A 661 -30.23 -35.49 -10.32
C LYS A 661 -30.92 -36.15 -11.53
N ALA A 662 -31.50 -35.36 -12.44
CA ALA A 662 -32.10 -35.86 -13.67
C ALA A 662 -31.04 -36.50 -14.60
N ALA A 663 -29.90 -35.84 -14.79
CA ALA A 663 -28.80 -36.36 -15.63
C ALA A 663 -28.19 -37.65 -15.07
N VAL A 664 -28.05 -37.76 -13.74
CA VAL A 664 -27.62 -38.99 -13.07
C VAL A 664 -28.64 -40.11 -13.27
N ALA A 665 -29.94 -39.83 -13.10
CA ALA A 665 -31.00 -40.80 -13.31
C ALA A 665 -31.10 -41.28 -14.77
N ALA A 666 -30.81 -40.41 -15.73
CA ALA A 666 -30.74 -40.73 -17.16
C ALA A 666 -29.47 -41.51 -17.55
N GLY A 667 -28.45 -41.53 -16.68
CA GLY A 667 -27.13 -42.13 -16.97
C GLY A 667 -26.22 -41.24 -17.82
N ASP A 668 -26.61 -39.98 -18.05
CA ASP A 668 -25.82 -38.98 -18.79
C ASP A 668 -24.64 -38.47 -17.95
N LEU A 669 -24.75 -38.56 -16.62
CA LEU A 669 -23.74 -38.12 -15.67
C LEU A 669 -23.43 -39.20 -14.63
N SER A 670 -22.15 -39.38 -14.31
CA SER A 670 -21.74 -40.35 -13.30
C SER A 670 -22.21 -39.94 -11.90
N VAL A 671 -22.58 -40.94 -11.09
CA VAL A 671 -22.72 -40.82 -9.64
C VAL A 671 -21.38 -40.59 -8.95
N ASP A 672 -20.28 -40.99 -9.59
CA ASP A 672 -18.94 -40.78 -9.04
C ASP A 672 -18.54 -39.31 -9.15
N VAL A 673 -18.04 -38.77 -8.05
CA VAL A 673 -17.37 -37.48 -8.02
C VAL A 673 -16.03 -37.60 -8.75
N ASP A 674 -15.64 -36.57 -9.52
CA ASP A 674 -14.34 -36.53 -10.21
C ASP A 674 -13.22 -36.81 -9.20
N TYR A 675 -12.27 -37.66 -9.57
CA TYR A 675 -11.24 -38.14 -8.66
C TYR A 675 -10.43 -37.01 -8.00
N ARG A 676 -10.33 -35.84 -8.65
CA ARG A 676 -9.64 -34.65 -8.10
C ARG A 676 -10.42 -33.95 -7.00
N CYS A 677 -11.74 -34.13 -6.96
CA CYS A 677 -12.63 -33.55 -5.94
C CYS A 677 -12.94 -34.56 -4.82
N ARG A 678 -12.54 -35.82 -4.95
CA ARG A 678 -12.82 -36.83 -3.92
C ARG A 678 -12.12 -36.49 -2.63
N ALA A 679 -12.81 -36.78 -1.53
CA ALA A 679 -12.27 -36.61 -0.20
C ALA A 679 -12.34 -37.99 0.48
N GLU A 680 -11.21 -38.70 0.45
CA GLU A 680 -11.11 -40.11 0.91
C GLU A 680 -10.22 -40.29 2.13
N ASP A 681 -9.35 -39.32 2.39
CA ASP A 681 -8.32 -39.36 3.41
C ASP A 681 -8.50 -38.19 4.38
N ASP A 682 -8.01 -38.37 5.60
CA ASP A 682 -7.95 -37.30 6.61
C ASP A 682 -6.80 -36.32 6.34
N ALA A 683 -6.58 -35.39 7.27
CA ALA A 683 -5.49 -34.41 7.14
C ALA A 683 -4.09 -35.03 7.21
N ALA A 684 -3.93 -36.23 7.79
CA ALA A 684 -2.68 -36.98 7.83
C ALA A 684 -2.45 -37.84 6.58
N GLY A 685 -3.46 -37.94 5.71
CA GLY A 685 -3.43 -38.81 4.53
C GLY A 685 -3.84 -40.25 4.85
N ASP A 686 -4.42 -40.50 6.02
CA ASP A 686 -4.94 -41.81 6.38
C ASP A 686 -6.36 -41.99 5.82
N PRO A 687 -6.70 -43.18 5.27
CA PRO A 687 -8.02 -43.39 4.68
C PRO A 687 -9.15 -43.27 5.71
N LEU A 688 -10.15 -42.44 5.40
CA LEU A 688 -11.31 -42.23 6.27
C LEU A 688 -12.21 -43.48 6.35
N PRO A 689 -13.06 -43.59 7.38
CA PRO A 689 -14.17 -44.55 7.39
C PRO A 689 -15.07 -44.38 6.16
N GLU A 690 -15.59 -45.49 5.62
CA GLU A 690 -16.43 -45.49 4.40
C GLU A 690 -17.56 -44.46 4.45
N ALA A 691 -18.21 -44.31 5.60
CA ALA A 691 -19.32 -43.37 5.80
C ALA A 691 -18.91 -41.90 5.63
N LEU A 692 -17.65 -41.56 5.92
CA LEU A 692 -17.13 -40.19 5.83
C LEU A 692 -16.52 -39.88 4.47
N ARG A 693 -16.28 -40.89 3.61
CA ARG A 693 -15.69 -40.65 2.30
C ARG A 693 -16.71 -40.01 1.35
N VAL A 694 -16.29 -38.98 0.63
CA VAL A 694 -17.07 -38.37 -0.45
C VAL A 694 -16.48 -38.80 -1.79
N ARG A 695 -17.04 -39.89 -2.34
CA ARG A 695 -16.69 -40.45 -3.67
C ARG A 695 -17.85 -40.52 -4.64
N ARG A 696 -19.06 -40.62 -4.09
CA ARG A 696 -20.30 -40.80 -4.84
C ARG A 696 -21.29 -39.74 -4.35
N ASP A 697 -22.05 -39.21 -5.29
CA ASP A 697 -23.02 -38.14 -5.08
C ASP A 697 -24.31 -38.52 -5.83
N GLU A 698 -24.98 -39.56 -5.33
CA GLU A 698 -26.17 -40.15 -5.94
C GLU A 698 -27.34 -39.17 -6.02
N ALA A 699 -27.46 -38.30 -5.00
CA ALA A 699 -28.50 -37.29 -4.92
C ALA A 699 -28.11 -35.95 -5.57
N PHE A 700 -26.89 -35.81 -6.11
CA PHE A 700 -26.35 -34.55 -6.65
C PHE A 700 -26.22 -33.38 -5.67
N THR A 701 -26.35 -33.64 -4.36
CA THR A 701 -26.31 -32.60 -3.31
C THR A 701 -24.92 -32.00 -3.17
N VAL A 702 -23.86 -32.80 -3.26
CA VAL A 702 -22.48 -32.30 -3.09
C VAL A 702 -22.09 -31.40 -4.26
N ARG A 703 -22.42 -31.79 -5.50
CA ARG A 703 -22.13 -30.98 -6.70
C ARG A 703 -22.99 -29.74 -6.81
N ALA A 704 -24.22 -29.75 -6.29
CA ALA A 704 -25.01 -28.52 -6.15
C ALA A 704 -24.35 -27.51 -5.19
N TRP A 705 -23.79 -27.97 -4.07
CA TRP A 705 -22.99 -27.11 -3.18
C TRP A 705 -21.67 -26.63 -3.81
N MET A 706 -21.03 -27.43 -4.68
CA MET A 706 -19.88 -26.96 -5.46
C MET A 706 -20.24 -25.78 -6.37
N ALA A 707 -21.44 -25.77 -6.96
CA ALA A 707 -21.91 -24.66 -7.78
C ALA A 707 -22.13 -23.39 -6.96
N VAL A 708 -22.78 -23.49 -5.79
CA VAL A 708 -22.95 -22.37 -4.86
C VAL A 708 -21.60 -21.81 -4.41
N MET A 709 -20.67 -22.67 -4.00
CA MET A 709 -19.33 -22.23 -3.60
C MET A 709 -18.54 -21.60 -4.75
N ALA A 710 -18.65 -22.13 -5.98
CA ALA A 710 -18.01 -21.52 -7.15
C ALA A 710 -18.61 -20.15 -7.48
N TYR A 711 -19.92 -19.98 -7.30
CA TYR A 711 -20.57 -18.67 -7.43
C TYR A 711 -20.00 -17.67 -6.42
N LEU A 712 -20.01 -18.01 -5.12
CA LEU A 712 -19.52 -17.11 -4.06
C LEU A 712 -18.02 -16.78 -4.19
N LEU A 713 -17.18 -17.76 -4.53
CA LEU A 713 -15.74 -17.54 -4.71
C LEU A 713 -15.39 -16.75 -5.98
N ASN A 714 -16.32 -16.63 -6.93
CA ASN A 714 -16.15 -15.84 -8.15
C ASN A 714 -16.85 -14.47 -8.05
N ASP A 715 -17.53 -14.20 -6.95
CA ASP A 715 -18.20 -12.93 -6.70
C ASP A 715 -17.20 -11.79 -6.48
N TYR A 716 -17.56 -10.57 -6.87
CA TYR A 716 -16.69 -9.41 -6.71
C TYR A 716 -16.42 -9.11 -5.22
N GLY A 717 -17.37 -9.33 -4.31
CA GLY A 717 -17.16 -9.20 -2.86
C GLY A 717 -16.14 -10.19 -2.30
N PHE A 718 -15.86 -11.29 -3.01
CA PHE A 718 -14.77 -12.19 -2.65
C PHE A 718 -13.41 -11.70 -3.19
N LEU A 719 -13.38 -11.21 -4.42
CA LEU A 719 -12.15 -10.82 -5.11
C LEU A 719 -11.65 -9.42 -4.74
N PHE A 720 -12.52 -8.57 -4.19
CA PHE A 720 -12.22 -7.20 -3.77
C PHE A 720 -12.34 -7.05 -2.25
N GLU A 721 -11.72 -6.00 -1.71
CA GLU A 721 -11.91 -5.51 -0.34
C GLU A 721 -12.15 -4.00 -0.30
#